data_AF-A0A1L9PFL6-F1
#
_entry.id   AF-A0A1L9PFL6-F1
#
_cell.length_a   1.000
_cell.length_b   1.000
_cell.length_c   1.000
_cell.angle_alpha   90.00
_cell.angle_beta   90.00
_cell.angle_gamma   90.00
#
_symmetry.space_group_name_H-M   'P 1'
#
loop_
_entity.id
_entity.type
_entity.pdbx_description
1 polymer ?
#
loop_
_entity_poly.entity_id
_entity_poly.type
_entity_poly.pdbx_seq_one_letter_code
_entity_poly.pdbx_strand_id
1 'polypeptide(L)'
;MGENFGVSGPGFVPGAPPLNSIDTGVFINELTNLGLLPDKHEIVPFSLGPETTAGGKTTEQAPVPDTSQEVTYRGTQLALLKTYEIIEHRHHSFMEVMEFDSSLPPNRPAEEKRKHYLFTRDDDVFPPHLKLVGRDDEASKDQRLDLPLDNIFDSMRLTQAGALMRGFLVWYKRWAASEIARWHLGELGTPDEGKTLKEVEDYNKKRLEISKDFKGREQDKPKNDIFDKPNVGELEDWYSDAAFAQQQLTGVNPTTIKQASDEWLDHFIQASNDHEDHAITDIIKDLKNSSRESLYMQDYSYFRKAAGMDPAGDIKQYWKDGVWPWSKYGYRYNCASVCLYYLNETGQLYPLAIVIDWRDSARDSVTIFNRTMFKSKDLRTGADIREKEHQLEEEKKDWPWRYAKTCVQSSDWFQHEVTAHLTNTHFIEEAIIVASNRQFDDEHAVLQLLRPHWRKTLALNQAARSTLVPHVVLDLVGFSDKQASKFIWDAYTKFDFKENYVPTELKNRGFPPEKLGDGKFHNYAYAKCINSMWWKIRKFVKGILAAIYGGPGADDKIKADKQIQAWVEELQNPNGANLKTFPEIKTFDELVDCVTMCIHIASPQHTAVNYLQNYYLSFVVNKPPCLFEEPPKTLEELLRYTEQDLVKALPMNQPAEWLLASHIPYLLNKNPDNDETLRHYAQSAAGLFRTKQGESDQAIAKAATDFLTQLDQSKEEFENYAKEVDSWENLKYQVLYPESNAVSILI
;
A
#
# COMPACT_ATOMS: atom_id res chain seq x y z
N MET A 1 -32.12 8.53 -48.41
CA MET A 1 -32.81 9.77 -48.02
C MET A 1 -33.51 9.49 -46.71
N GLY A 2 -33.23 10.27 -45.66
CA GLY A 2 -33.89 10.14 -44.36
C GLY A 2 -32.95 10.49 -43.21
N GLU A 3 -32.79 11.80 -42.98
CA GLU A 3 -32.00 12.42 -41.92
C GLU A 3 -32.66 12.32 -40.52
N ASN A 4 -31.82 12.59 -39.51
CA ASN A 4 -32.09 13.29 -38.23
C ASN A 4 -32.95 12.61 -37.15
N PHE A 5 -32.26 12.20 -36.07
CA PHE A 5 -32.31 12.83 -34.73
C PHE A 5 -30.91 12.59 -34.11
N GLY A 6 -30.06 13.56 -33.77
CA GLY A 6 -30.30 14.94 -33.38
C GLY A 6 -30.43 15.06 -31.86
N VAL A 7 -29.42 14.63 -31.09
CA VAL A 7 -29.26 15.05 -29.69
C VAL A 7 -27.81 15.48 -29.49
N SER A 8 -27.53 16.73 -29.84
CA SER A 8 -26.39 17.48 -29.32
C SER A 8 -26.69 17.85 -27.88
N GLY A 9 -26.10 17.13 -26.92
CA GLY A 9 -26.02 17.59 -25.53
C GLY A 9 -25.25 18.93 -25.45
N PRO A 10 -25.59 19.82 -24.52
CA PRO A 10 -24.94 21.13 -24.41
C PRO A 10 -23.56 20.96 -23.76
N GLY A 11 -22.54 20.66 -24.56
CA GLY A 11 -21.17 20.60 -24.06
C GLY A 11 -20.11 19.98 -24.97
N PHE A 12 -20.51 19.20 -25.98
CA PHE A 12 -19.54 18.56 -26.85
C PHE A 12 -19.02 19.53 -27.92
N VAL A 13 -17.80 20.04 -27.76
CA VAL A 13 -17.06 20.72 -28.83
C VAL A 13 -16.31 19.64 -29.62
N PRO A 14 -16.75 19.29 -30.84
CA PRO A 14 -16.10 18.24 -31.63
C PRO A 14 -14.64 18.63 -31.93
N GLY A 15 -13.69 17.77 -31.54
CA GLY A 15 -12.25 17.98 -31.80
C GLY A 15 -11.47 18.69 -30.68
N ALA A 16 -12.07 18.90 -29.50
CA ALA A 16 -11.30 19.29 -28.32
C ALA A 16 -10.35 18.15 -27.90
N PRO A 17 -9.07 18.44 -27.58
CA PRO A 17 -8.16 17.41 -27.10
C PRO A 17 -8.62 16.86 -25.73
N PRO A 18 -8.37 15.58 -25.42
CA PRO A 18 -8.73 15.01 -24.12
C PRO A 18 -7.99 15.74 -22.99
N LEU A 19 -8.71 16.05 -21.90
CA LEU A 19 -8.16 16.76 -20.74
C LEU A 19 -7.14 15.88 -20.01
N ASN A 20 -5.85 16.19 -20.05
CA ASN A 20 -4.80 15.36 -19.44
C ASN A 20 -4.49 15.70 -17.97
N SER A 21 -4.83 16.91 -17.56
CA SER A 21 -4.72 17.41 -16.19
C SER A 21 -5.68 18.58 -16.01
N ILE A 22 -6.05 18.90 -14.77
CA ILE A 22 -6.85 20.08 -14.46
C ILE A 22 -5.92 21.16 -13.93
N ASP A 23 -5.99 22.36 -14.51
CA ASP A 23 -5.33 23.53 -13.93
C ASP A 23 -5.97 23.86 -12.57
N THR A 24 -5.15 24.10 -11.54
CA THR A 24 -5.64 24.33 -10.19
C THR A 24 -6.55 25.56 -10.08
N GLY A 25 -6.26 26.64 -10.81
CA GLY A 25 -7.09 27.85 -10.82
C GLY A 25 -8.43 27.62 -11.51
N VAL A 26 -8.43 26.91 -12.63
CA VAL A 26 -9.66 26.48 -13.32
C VAL A 26 -10.50 25.57 -12.42
N PHE A 27 -9.87 24.61 -11.73
CA PHE A 27 -10.54 23.72 -10.80
C PHE A 27 -11.23 24.49 -9.67
N ILE A 28 -10.52 25.42 -9.02
CA ILE A 28 -11.06 26.23 -7.93
C ILE A 28 -12.22 27.11 -8.41
N ASN A 29 -12.13 27.70 -9.60
CA ASN A 29 -13.23 28.46 -10.18
C ASN A 29 -14.46 27.57 -10.39
N GLU A 30 -14.28 26.34 -10.84
CA GLU A 30 -15.38 25.40 -11.01
C GLU A 30 -15.98 24.98 -9.67
N LEU A 31 -15.16 24.69 -8.65
CA LEU A 31 -15.65 24.47 -7.28
C LEU A 31 -16.48 25.66 -6.78
N THR A 32 -16.06 26.88 -7.11
CA THR A 32 -16.79 28.10 -6.74
C THR A 32 -18.14 28.16 -7.44
N ASN A 33 -18.19 27.89 -8.75
CA ASN A 33 -19.41 27.89 -9.55
C ASN A 33 -20.41 26.83 -9.09
N LEU A 34 -19.91 25.67 -8.66
CA LEU A 34 -20.71 24.57 -8.12
C LEU A 34 -21.10 24.76 -6.65
N GLY A 35 -20.65 25.83 -6.00
CA GLY A 35 -20.88 26.07 -4.57
C GLY A 35 -20.24 25.00 -3.67
N LEU A 36 -19.19 24.34 -4.16
CA LEU A 36 -18.48 23.26 -3.48
C LEU A 36 -17.38 23.76 -2.56
N LEU A 37 -16.94 25.01 -2.70
CA LEU A 37 -15.93 25.55 -1.79
C LEU A 37 -16.47 25.60 -0.34
N PRO A 38 -15.61 25.39 0.67
CA PRO A 38 -16.04 25.44 2.06
C PRO A 38 -16.62 26.82 2.41
N ASP A 39 -17.72 26.82 3.16
CA ASP A 39 -18.34 28.06 3.65
C ASP A 39 -17.41 28.83 4.61
N LYS A 40 -17.54 30.16 4.60
CA LYS A 40 -16.80 31.06 5.47
C LYS A 40 -17.45 31.07 6.86
N HIS A 41 -17.02 30.21 7.78
CA HIS A 41 -17.55 30.21 9.14
C HIS A 41 -16.96 31.35 9.99
N GLU A 42 -17.80 31.92 10.87
CA GLU A 42 -17.34 32.80 11.95
C GLU A 42 -16.48 31.98 12.92
N ILE A 43 -15.31 32.51 13.28
CA ILE A 43 -14.37 31.90 14.20
C ILE A 43 -15.03 31.80 15.58
N VAL A 44 -15.48 30.61 15.97
CA VAL A 44 -15.98 30.35 17.33
C VAL A 44 -14.88 29.63 18.11
N PRO A 45 -14.31 30.22 19.17
CA PRO A 45 -13.24 29.58 19.92
C PRO A 45 -13.81 28.48 20.82
N PHE A 46 -13.76 27.21 20.39
CA PHE A 46 -14.08 26.08 21.27
C PHE A 46 -13.33 24.76 20.92
N SER A 47 -12.29 24.47 21.70
CA SER A 47 -11.82 23.21 22.32
C SER A 47 -11.84 21.83 21.62
N LEU A 48 -12.04 21.69 20.31
CA LEU A 48 -11.97 20.36 19.66
C LEU A 48 -10.79 20.28 18.68
N GLY A 49 -9.81 19.44 18.99
CA GLY A 49 -8.65 19.18 18.14
C GLY A 49 -9.01 18.34 16.91
N PRO A 50 -8.18 18.40 15.84
CA PRO A 50 -8.42 17.75 14.54
C PRO A 50 -8.55 16.22 14.58
N GLU A 51 -8.22 15.59 15.72
CA GLU A 51 -8.25 14.13 15.90
C GLU A 51 -9.64 13.61 16.34
N THR A 52 -10.47 14.47 16.94
CA THR A 52 -11.81 14.08 17.40
C THR A 52 -12.84 13.96 16.27
N THR A 53 -12.51 14.38 15.05
CA THR A 53 -13.39 14.29 13.87
C THR A 53 -13.26 12.95 13.13
N ALA A 54 -12.28 12.10 13.47
CA ALA A 54 -12.15 10.76 12.91
C ALA A 54 -13.27 9.81 13.41
N GLY A 55 -13.82 10.05 14.60
CA GLY A 55 -14.96 9.30 15.17
C GLY A 55 -16.27 10.09 15.27
N GLY A 56 -16.21 11.41 15.21
CA GLY A 56 -17.37 12.28 15.20
C GLY A 56 -17.90 12.44 13.78
N LYS A 57 -19.17 12.08 13.54
CA LYS A 57 -19.94 12.68 12.45
C LYS A 57 -19.97 14.19 12.71
N THR A 58 -18.98 14.95 12.25
CA THR A 58 -19.18 16.38 12.08
C THR A 58 -20.35 16.49 11.13
N THR A 59 -21.45 17.02 11.65
CA THR A 59 -22.73 17.23 10.97
C THR A 59 -22.64 18.33 9.91
N GLU A 60 -21.43 18.68 9.46
CA GLU A 60 -21.24 19.57 8.32
C GLU A 60 -21.57 18.76 7.07
N GLN A 61 -22.78 18.96 6.58
CA GLN A 61 -23.15 18.54 5.24
C GLN A 61 -22.20 19.26 4.28
N ALA A 62 -21.17 18.57 3.81
CA ALA A 62 -20.39 19.03 2.67
C ALA A 62 -21.39 19.43 1.56
N PRO A 63 -21.27 20.63 0.96
CA PRO A 63 -22.14 21.01 -0.14
C PRO A 63 -22.11 19.89 -1.18
N VAL A 64 -23.27 19.35 -1.52
CA VAL A 64 -23.40 18.34 -2.57
C VAL A 64 -23.96 19.02 -3.81
N PRO A 65 -23.28 18.95 -4.96
CA PRO A 65 -23.74 19.61 -6.18
C PRO A 65 -25.11 19.10 -6.63
N ASP A 66 -25.77 19.92 -7.46
CA ASP A 66 -26.96 19.49 -8.19
C ASP A 66 -26.63 18.30 -9.10
N THR A 67 -27.41 17.22 -8.98
CA THR A 67 -27.17 15.93 -9.66
C THR A 67 -27.61 15.93 -11.13
N SER A 68 -28.10 17.05 -11.65
CA SER A 68 -28.57 17.18 -13.04
C SER A 68 -27.46 17.44 -14.06
N GLN A 69 -26.21 17.62 -13.64
CA GLN A 69 -25.07 17.91 -14.52
C GLN A 69 -24.39 16.64 -15.05
N GLU A 70 -23.98 16.66 -16.32
CA GLU A 70 -23.20 15.59 -16.95
C GLU A 70 -21.80 15.50 -16.34
N VAL A 71 -21.35 14.28 -16.04
CA VAL A 71 -20.02 13.99 -15.49
C VAL A 71 -19.38 12.90 -16.34
N THR A 72 -18.06 12.87 -16.43
CA THR A 72 -17.33 11.79 -17.09
C THR A 72 -16.47 11.03 -16.07
N TYR A 73 -16.22 9.76 -16.32
CA TYR A 73 -15.28 8.95 -15.52
C TYR A 73 -13.93 9.67 -15.36
N ARG A 74 -13.37 10.15 -16.49
CA ARG A 74 -12.12 10.91 -16.54
C ARG A 74 -12.15 12.20 -15.73
N GLY A 75 -13.21 12.99 -15.90
CA GLY A 75 -13.37 14.25 -15.17
C GLY A 75 -13.39 14.03 -13.67
N THR A 76 -14.07 12.97 -13.21
CA THR A 76 -14.11 12.59 -11.80
C THR A 76 -12.74 12.15 -11.29
N GLN A 77 -12.08 11.24 -12.02
CA GLN A 77 -10.74 10.78 -11.67
C GLN A 77 -9.75 11.95 -11.54
N LEU A 78 -9.74 12.87 -12.50
CA LEU A 78 -8.87 14.04 -12.48
C LEU A 78 -9.25 15.01 -11.35
N ALA A 79 -10.53 15.14 -11.02
CA ALA A 79 -10.99 15.94 -9.89
C ALA A 79 -10.58 15.33 -8.55
N LEU A 80 -10.66 14.00 -8.38
CA LEU A 80 -10.19 13.28 -7.20
C LEU A 80 -8.68 13.46 -7.02
N LEU A 81 -7.90 13.25 -8.09
CA LEU A 81 -6.46 13.52 -8.10
C LEU A 81 -6.15 14.95 -7.68
N LYS A 82 -6.77 15.93 -8.34
CA LYS A 82 -6.52 17.35 -8.03
C LYS A 82 -6.92 17.72 -6.60
N THR A 83 -8.02 17.14 -6.11
CA THR A 83 -8.49 17.36 -4.74
C THR A 83 -7.50 16.79 -3.73
N TYR A 84 -6.99 15.58 -3.96
CA TYR A 84 -5.99 14.96 -3.08
C TYR A 84 -4.67 15.74 -3.08
N GLU A 85 -4.17 16.17 -4.25
CA GLU A 85 -2.98 17.04 -4.36
C GLU A 85 -3.13 18.34 -3.56
N ILE A 86 -4.33 18.95 -3.57
CA ILE A 86 -4.62 20.16 -2.77
C ILE A 86 -4.60 19.85 -1.27
N ILE A 87 -5.11 18.69 -0.86
CA ILE A 87 -5.14 18.25 0.54
C ILE A 87 -3.71 18.02 1.04
N GLU A 88 -2.89 17.28 0.30
CA GLU A 88 -1.48 17.07 0.63
C GLU A 88 -0.73 18.41 0.73
N HIS A 89 -0.90 19.30 -0.25
CA HIS A 89 -0.26 20.61 -0.23
C HIS A 89 -0.66 21.45 0.99
N ARG A 90 -1.92 21.37 1.42
CA ARG A 90 -2.40 22.02 2.64
C ARG A 90 -1.78 21.42 3.90
N HIS A 91 -1.69 20.09 4.00
CA HIS A 91 -1.04 19.44 5.13
C HIS A 91 0.47 19.76 5.18
N HIS A 92 1.16 19.80 4.04
CA HIS A 92 2.54 20.26 3.99
C HIS A 92 2.68 21.70 4.47
N SER A 93 1.83 22.60 3.96
CA SER A 93 1.83 24.01 4.38
C SER A 93 1.57 24.15 5.89
N PHE A 94 0.68 23.34 6.44
CA PHE A 94 0.44 23.30 7.88
C PHE A 94 1.66 22.80 8.66
N MET A 95 2.26 21.68 8.26
CA MET A 95 3.44 21.13 8.95
C MET A 95 4.66 22.07 8.86
N GLU A 96 4.79 22.84 7.77
CA GLU A 96 5.80 23.89 7.61
C GLU A 96 5.58 25.02 8.64
N VAL A 97 4.35 25.54 8.71
CA VAL A 97 3.98 26.65 9.60
C VAL A 97 4.01 26.25 11.07
N MET A 98 3.61 25.02 11.36
CA MET A 98 3.68 24.45 12.70
C MET A 98 5.07 23.93 13.04
N GLU A 99 6.03 23.98 12.11
CA GLU A 99 7.42 23.58 12.29
C GLU A 99 7.65 22.11 12.66
N PHE A 100 6.70 21.24 12.31
CA PHE A 100 6.87 19.80 12.44
C PHE A 100 7.73 19.20 11.32
N ASP A 101 7.61 19.75 10.10
CA ASP A 101 8.38 19.40 8.90
C ASP A 101 8.71 20.69 8.12
N SER A 102 9.40 21.62 8.78
CA SER A 102 9.78 22.91 8.21
C SER A 102 11.01 22.81 7.31
N SER A 103 10.98 23.52 6.19
CA SER A 103 12.14 23.72 5.30
C SER A 103 13.30 24.46 5.98
N LEU A 104 13.01 25.24 7.03
CA LEU A 104 13.97 25.95 7.88
C LEU A 104 13.64 25.74 9.36
N PRO A 105 13.94 24.55 9.92
CA PRO A 105 13.54 24.23 11.28
C PRO A 105 14.32 25.08 12.29
N PRO A 106 13.67 25.61 13.34
CA PRO A 106 14.38 26.28 14.44
C PRO A 106 15.21 25.25 15.21
N ASN A 107 16.43 25.63 15.61
CA ASN A 107 17.22 24.79 16.50
C ASN A 107 16.58 24.76 17.90
N ARG A 108 16.11 23.58 18.33
CA ARG A 108 15.42 23.39 19.59
C ARG A 108 16.06 22.28 20.43
N PRO A 109 16.33 22.52 21.72
CA PRO A 109 16.74 21.45 22.62
C PRO A 109 15.60 20.44 22.81
N ALA A 110 15.94 19.19 23.12
CA ALA A 110 14.98 18.10 23.28
C ALA A 110 13.84 18.43 24.28
N GLU A 111 14.10 19.22 25.32
CA GLU A 111 13.06 19.63 26.28
C GLU A 111 11.94 20.46 25.64
N GLU A 112 12.29 21.38 24.73
CA GLU A 112 11.30 22.16 24.00
C GLU A 112 10.57 21.28 22.98
N LYS A 113 11.29 20.39 22.30
CA LYS A 113 10.70 19.45 21.34
C LYS A 113 9.71 18.49 22.00
N ARG A 114 9.92 18.07 23.25
CA ARG A 114 8.94 17.29 24.03
C ARG A 114 7.62 18.00 24.29
N LYS A 115 7.61 19.34 24.32
CA LYS A 115 6.39 20.15 24.46
C LYS A 115 5.72 20.38 23.10
N HIS A 116 6.48 20.26 22.02
CA HIS A 116 6.04 20.51 20.66
C HIS A 116 5.48 19.25 19.97
N TYR A 117 6.29 18.19 19.90
CA TYR A 117 5.89 16.90 19.35
C TYR A 117 5.19 16.09 20.42
N LEU A 118 3.87 15.94 20.34
CA LEU A 118 3.07 15.18 21.29
C LEU A 118 2.49 13.94 20.60
N PHE A 119 2.37 12.83 21.33
CA PHE A 119 1.61 11.68 20.88
C PHE A 119 0.11 11.91 21.08
N THR A 120 -0.70 11.32 20.19
CA THR A 120 -2.13 11.12 20.41
C THR A 120 -2.38 10.20 21.61
N ARG A 121 -3.59 10.27 22.20
CA ARG A 121 -3.96 9.49 23.41
C ARG A 121 -4.95 8.37 23.06
N ASP A 122 -5.22 7.50 24.04
CA ASP A 122 -5.98 6.23 23.93
C ASP A 122 -7.41 6.30 23.33
N ASP A 123 -7.94 7.49 23.01
CA ASP A 123 -9.25 7.68 22.40
C ASP A 123 -9.23 7.74 20.86
N ASP A 124 -8.05 7.65 20.23
CA ASP A 124 -7.91 7.61 18.77
C ASP A 124 -8.18 6.21 18.18
N VAL A 125 -8.74 6.18 16.96
CA VAL A 125 -8.94 4.97 16.15
C VAL A 125 -7.63 4.47 15.52
N PHE A 126 -6.59 5.30 15.46
CA PHE A 126 -5.26 4.96 14.94
C PHE A 126 -4.24 4.68 16.06
N PRO A 127 -3.14 3.95 15.77
CA PRO A 127 -2.00 3.83 16.67
C PRO A 127 -1.35 5.18 17.02
N PRO A 128 -0.50 5.26 18.07
CA PRO A 128 0.11 6.51 18.50
C PRO A 128 0.83 7.24 17.37
N HIS A 129 0.46 8.49 17.12
CA HIS A 129 1.00 9.32 16.05
C HIS A 129 1.15 10.78 16.49
N LEU A 130 1.61 11.65 15.59
CA LEU A 130 1.78 13.07 15.92
C LEU A 130 0.43 13.74 16.20
N LYS A 131 0.33 14.42 17.34
CA LYS A 131 -0.82 15.22 17.72
C LYS A 131 -0.75 16.64 17.14
N LEU A 132 -1.78 17.05 16.39
CA LEU A 132 -1.75 18.28 15.58
C LEU A 132 -2.38 19.52 16.22
N VAL A 133 -3.00 19.44 17.41
CA VAL A 133 -3.06 20.51 18.45
C VAL A 133 -4.21 20.33 19.45
N GLY A 134 -3.89 20.67 20.70
CA GLY A 134 -4.74 21.32 21.70
C GLY A 134 -3.83 21.91 22.79
N ARG A 135 -3.38 23.18 22.66
CA ARG A 135 -2.68 23.92 23.73
C ARG A 135 -3.72 24.29 24.79
N ASP A 136 -3.90 23.41 25.78
CA ASP A 136 -4.76 23.70 26.95
C ASP A 136 -4.02 24.43 28.09
N ASP A 137 -2.76 24.82 27.92
CA ASP A 137 -2.02 25.50 28.99
C ASP A 137 -2.08 27.03 28.82
N GLU A 138 -2.50 27.71 29.89
CA GLU A 138 -2.68 29.17 30.07
C GLU A 138 -1.48 30.07 29.67
N ALA A 139 -0.40 29.51 29.14
CA ALA A 139 0.87 30.18 28.83
C ALA A 139 0.90 30.97 27.51
N SER A 140 -0.14 30.90 26.66
CA SER A 140 -0.14 31.52 25.31
C SER A 140 -0.69 32.95 25.26
N LYS A 141 -1.04 33.58 26.39
CA LYS A 141 -1.64 34.93 26.39
C LYS A 141 -0.70 36.09 26.03
N ASP A 142 0.59 35.83 25.79
CA ASP A 142 1.56 36.89 25.59
C ASP A 142 2.41 36.67 24.33
N GLN A 143 1.80 36.91 23.15
CA GLN A 143 2.53 37.30 21.95
C GLN A 143 1.58 37.95 20.93
N ARG A 144 1.79 39.25 20.69
CA ARG A 144 1.05 40.09 19.75
C ARG A 144 1.44 39.75 18.31
N LEU A 145 0.53 39.11 17.58
CA LEU A 145 0.47 39.06 16.11
C LEU A 145 -0.98 39.35 15.73
N ASP A 146 -1.22 40.42 14.96
CA ASP A 146 -2.57 40.95 14.65
C ASP A 146 -3.41 40.04 13.72
N LEU A 147 -2.92 38.85 13.40
CA LEU A 147 -3.68 37.69 12.92
C LEU A 147 -3.02 36.46 13.57
N PRO A 148 -3.64 35.82 14.57
CA PRO A 148 -3.01 34.66 15.19
C PRO A 148 -2.99 33.50 14.15
N LEU A 149 -1.86 32.80 14.07
CA LEU A 149 -1.56 31.79 13.04
C LEU A 149 -2.56 30.61 13.06
N ASP A 150 -3.20 30.38 14.20
CA ASP A 150 -4.34 29.50 14.41
C ASP A 150 -5.56 29.84 13.53
N ASN A 151 -5.74 31.10 13.12
CA ASN A 151 -6.83 31.51 12.23
C ASN A 151 -6.55 31.27 10.73
N ILE A 152 -5.29 31.06 10.33
CA ILE A 152 -4.93 30.83 8.91
C ILE A 152 -5.01 29.34 8.57
N PHE A 153 -4.54 28.48 9.47
CA PHE A 153 -4.54 27.02 9.31
C PHE A 153 -5.25 26.31 10.47
N ASP A 154 -6.39 26.84 10.90
CA ASP A 154 -7.26 26.17 11.86
C ASP A 154 -7.48 24.70 11.45
N SER A 155 -7.44 23.80 12.43
CA SER A 155 -7.91 22.41 12.34
C SER A 155 -9.21 22.26 11.53
N MET A 156 -10.11 23.24 11.61
CA MET A 156 -11.36 23.30 10.88
C MET A 156 -11.14 23.46 9.36
N ARG A 157 -10.12 24.20 8.90
CA ARG A 157 -9.76 24.35 7.47
C ARG A 157 -9.07 23.12 6.86
N LEU A 158 -8.34 22.35 7.67
CA LEU A 158 -7.82 21.03 7.26
C LEU A 158 -8.98 20.02 7.16
N THR A 159 -9.90 20.04 8.13
CA THR A 159 -11.13 19.22 8.12
C THR A 159 -12.03 19.54 6.92
N GLN A 160 -12.17 20.83 6.56
CA GLN A 160 -12.90 21.27 5.37
C GLN A 160 -12.32 20.72 4.06
N ALA A 161 -10.99 20.53 3.97
CA ALA A 161 -10.36 19.94 2.79
C ALA A 161 -10.70 18.45 2.66
N GLY A 162 -10.73 17.71 3.77
CA GLY A 162 -11.26 16.34 3.79
C GLY A 162 -12.76 16.26 3.47
N ALA A 163 -13.54 17.26 3.90
CA ALA A 163 -14.95 17.38 3.54
C ALA A 163 -15.18 17.60 2.03
N LEU A 164 -14.27 18.28 1.33
CA LEU A 164 -14.30 18.39 -0.15
C LEU A 164 -14.18 17.02 -0.82
N MET A 165 -13.20 16.21 -0.40
CA MET A 165 -13.04 14.85 -0.93
C MET A 165 -14.30 14.01 -0.68
N ARG A 166 -14.85 14.07 0.54
CA ARG A 166 -16.11 13.40 0.88
C ARG A 166 -17.28 13.90 0.01
N GLY A 167 -17.41 15.21 -0.19
CA GLY A 167 -18.43 15.83 -1.03
C GLY A 167 -18.37 15.33 -2.47
N PHE A 168 -17.16 15.29 -3.05
CA PHE A 168 -16.91 14.73 -4.38
C PHE A 168 -17.24 13.25 -4.47
N LEU A 169 -16.81 12.44 -3.50
CA LEU A 169 -17.09 11.01 -3.48
C LEU A 169 -18.59 10.73 -3.33
N VAL A 170 -19.30 11.48 -2.48
CA VAL A 170 -20.76 11.38 -2.35
C VAL A 170 -21.47 11.82 -3.63
N TRP A 171 -21.03 12.91 -4.24
CA TRP A 171 -21.57 13.38 -5.51
C TRP A 171 -21.35 12.39 -6.65
N TYR A 172 -20.14 11.84 -6.75
CA TYR A 172 -19.81 10.83 -7.73
C TYR A 172 -20.63 9.56 -7.53
N LYS A 173 -20.76 9.06 -6.28
CA LYS A 173 -21.64 7.93 -5.96
C LYS A 173 -23.11 8.23 -6.31
N ARG A 174 -23.59 9.47 -6.12
CA ARG A 174 -24.94 9.88 -6.57
C ARG A 174 -25.08 9.80 -8.09
N TRP A 175 -24.10 10.30 -8.80
CA TRP A 175 -24.09 10.32 -10.26
C TRP A 175 -23.99 8.90 -10.81
N ALA A 176 -23.05 8.08 -10.34
CA ALA A 176 -22.83 6.69 -10.75
C ALA A 176 -24.11 5.83 -10.61
N ALA A 177 -24.91 6.09 -9.57
CA ALA A 177 -26.19 5.41 -9.34
C ALA A 177 -27.37 5.95 -10.19
N SER A 178 -27.17 7.01 -10.99
CA SER A 178 -28.23 7.66 -11.78
C SER A 178 -28.42 7.01 -13.16
N GLU A 179 -29.66 7.03 -13.67
CA GLU A 179 -29.95 6.61 -15.05
C GLU A 179 -29.16 7.46 -16.07
N ILE A 180 -28.90 8.75 -15.78
CA ILE A 180 -28.16 9.68 -16.64
C ILE A 180 -26.68 9.24 -16.82
N ALA A 181 -26.05 8.70 -15.78
CA ALA A 181 -24.69 8.18 -15.86
C ALA A 181 -24.56 6.98 -16.81
N ARG A 182 -25.63 6.21 -17.03
CA ARG A 182 -25.61 5.13 -18.05
C ARG A 182 -25.63 5.66 -19.48
N TRP A 183 -26.00 6.93 -19.70
CA TRP A 183 -26.10 7.55 -21.02
C TRP A 183 -24.97 8.54 -21.34
N HIS A 184 -24.33 9.14 -20.34
CA HIS A 184 -23.31 10.19 -20.51
C HIS A 184 -21.98 9.78 -19.87
N LEU A 185 -21.21 8.97 -20.60
CA LEU A 185 -19.84 8.62 -20.27
C LEU A 185 -18.99 9.03 -21.46
N GLY A 186 -18.15 10.05 -21.27
CA GLY A 186 -17.32 10.65 -22.32
C GLY A 186 -16.33 9.66 -22.96
N GLU A 187 -15.29 10.19 -23.63
CA GLU A 187 -14.41 9.45 -24.55
C GLU A 187 -13.67 8.21 -23.98
N LEU A 188 -13.69 7.97 -22.66
CA LEU A 188 -13.09 6.80 -22.03
C LEU A 188 -14.01 5.57 -21.94
N GLY A 189 -15.35 5.70 -21.89
CA GLY A 189 -16.24 4.55 -21.65
C GLY A 189 -16.20 3.97 -20.22
N THR A 190 -16.66 2.73 -20.05
CA THR A 190 -16.84 2.00 -18.78
C THR A 190 -15.79 0.90 -18.60
N PRO A 191 -14.72 1.13 -17.81
CA PRO A 191 -13.67 0.11 -17.59
C PRO A 191 -14.17 -1.12 -16.81
N ASP A 192 -15.28 -0.97 -16.10
CA ASP A 192 -15.93 -1.98 -15.27
C ASP A 192 -17.08 -2.72 -15.97
N GLU A 193 -17.61 -2.19 -17.08
CA GLU A 193 -18.80 -2.76 -17.73
C GLU A 193 -18.45 -4.03 -18.51
N GLY A 194 -19.29 -5.03 -18.31
CA GLY A 194 -19.17 -6.28 -19.03
C GLY A 194 -20.05 -7.37 -18.43
N LYS A 195 -20.41 -8.33 -19.28
CA LYS A 195 -21.01 -9.61 -18.92
C LYS A 195 -19.96 -10.72 -18.86
N THR A 196 -18.79 -10.49 -19.46
CA THR A 196 -17.67 -11.44 -19.49
C THR A 196 -16.38 -10.76 -19.08
N LEU A 197 -15.43 -11.51 -18.53
CA LEU A 197 -14.11 -10.97 -18.21
C LEU A 197 -13.37 -10.50 -19.46
N LYS A 198 -13.66 -11.15 -20.60
CA LYS A 198 -13.09 -10.79 -21.90
C LYS A 198 -13.43 -9.35 -22.32
N GLU A 199 -14.63 -8.85 -22.02
CA GLU A 199 -15.00 -7.49 -22.40
C GLU A 199 -14.17 -6.44 -21.65
N VAL A 200 -13.90 -6.69 -20.36
CA VAL A 200 -13.02 -5.86 -19.53
C VAL A 200 -11.55 -5.97 -19.95
N GLU A 201 -11.10 -7.18 -20.31
CA GLU A 201 -9.77 -7.41 -20.89
C GLU A 201 -9.59 -6.65 -22.22
N ASP A 202 -10.56 -6.75 -23.12
CA ASP A 202 -10.54 -6.10 -24.43
C ASP A 202 -10.57 -4.57 -24.29
N TYR A 203 -11.34 -4.05 -23.32
CA TYR A 203 -11.31 -2.64 -22.96
C TYR A 203 -9.91 -2.21 -22.50
N ASN A 204 -9.33 -2.91 -21.54
CA ASN A 204 -8.00 -2.59 -20.98
C ASN A 204 -6.92 -2.62 -22.08
N LYS A 205 -6.89 -3.66 -22.91
CA LYS A 205 -5.95 -3.78 -24.03
C LYS A 205 -6.10 -2.64 -25.04
N LYS A 206 -7.33 -2.31 -25.42
CA LYS A 206 -7.60 -1.20 -26.35
C LYS A 206 -7.09 0.14 -25.82
N ARG A 207 -7.23 0.41 -24.51
CA ARG A 207 -6.70 1.63 -23.88
C ARG A 207 -5.17 1.70 -23.95
N LEU A 208 -4.51 0.58 -23.66
CA LEU A 208 -3.05 0.49 -23.72
C LEU A 208 -2.51 0.61 -25.16
N GLU A 209 -3.22 0.07 -26.16
CA GLU A 209 -2.87 0.24 -27.59
C GLU A 209 -2.97 1.71 -28.04
N ILE A 210 -4.04 2.41 -27.64
CA ILE A 210 -4.21 3.85 -27.93
C ILE A 210 -3.03 4.67 -27.38
N SER A 211 -2.52 4.33 -26.19
CA SER A 211 -1.34 4.94 -25.58
C SER A 211 -0.06 4.68 -26.40
N LYS A 212 0.12 3.46 -26.91
CA LYS A 212 1.30 3.02 -27.68
C LYS A 212 1.35 3.63 -29.09
N ASP A 213 0.21 3.73 -29.78
CA ASP A 213 0.13 4.13 -31.20
C ASP A 213 0.02 5.65 -31.44
N PHE A 214 0.03 6.48 -30.40
CA PHE A 214 -0.06 7.93 -30.55
C PHE A 214 1.18 8.51 -31.27
N LYS A 215 0.98 9.03 -32.49
CA LYS A 215 2.02 9.60 -33.38
C LYS A 215 2.17 11.13 -33.29
N GLY A 216 1.48 11.81 -32.37
CA GLY A 216 1.62 13.26 -32.14
C GLY A 216 2.88 13.64 -31.34
N ARG A 217 3.04 14.94 -31.00
CA ARG A 217 4.17 15.37 -30.16
C ARG A 217 4.07 14.69 -28.79
N GLU A 218 5.20 14.40 -28.17
CA GLU A 218 5.27 13.65 -26.91
C GLU A 218 4.51 14.32 -25.74
N GLN A 219 4.35 15.64 -25.78
CA GLN A 219 3.57 16.46 -24.86
C GLN A 219 2.05 16.32 -25.08
N ASP A 220 1.64 15.93 -26.29
CA ASP A 220 0.26 15.74 -26.70
C ASP A 220 -0.20 14.28 -26.48
N LYS A 221 0.71 13.36 -26.10
CA LYS A 221 0.36 11.97 -25.75
C LYS A 221 -0.54 11.97 -24.50
N PRO A 222 -1.61 11.15 -24.46
CA PRO A 222 -2.35 10.89 -23.23
C PRO A 222 -1.47 10.05 -22.29
N LYS A 223 -0.49 10.68 -21.64
CA LYS A 223 0.55 9.99 -20.85
C LYS A 223 0.21 9.86 -19.36
N ASN A 224 -0.93 10.36 -18.91
CA ASN A 224 -1.20 10.53 -17.48
C ASN A 224 -2.58 9.99 -17.03
N ASP A 225 -3.17 9.06 -17.77
CA ASP A 225 -4.38 8.35 -17.33
C ASP A 225 -4.02 7.00 -16.68
N ILE A 226 -4.84 6.53 -15.76
CA ILE A 226 -4.64 5.25 -15.08
C ILE A 226 -4.73 4.08 -16.06
N PHE A 227 -5.64 4.16 -17.04
CA PHE A 227 -5.85 3.10 -18.03
C PHE A 227 -4.85 3.13 -19.19
N ASP A 228 -4.05 4.19 -19.27
CA ASP A 228 -3.04 4.35 -20.30
C ASP A 228 -1.64 3.90 -19.80
N LYS A 229 -1.51 3.60 -18.49
CA LYS A 229 -0.30 3.05 -17.87
C LYS A 229 -0.29 1.52 -17.94
N PRO A 230 0.88 0.90 -18.20
CA PRO A 230 1.03 -0.56 -18.14
C PRO A 230 0.48 -1.16 -16.85
N ASN A 231 -0.22 -2.28 -16.97
CA ASN A 231 -0.75 -3.06 -15.87
C ASN A 231 -0.72 -4.56 -16.21
N VAL A 232 -0.99 -5.39 -15.21
CA VAL A 232 -0.94 -6.86 -15.32
C VAL A 232 -1.89 -7.43 -16.38
N GLY A 233 -2.94 -6.69 -16.76
CA GLY A 233 -3.83 -7.07 -17.86
C GLY A 233 -3.19 -7.05 -19.25
N GLU A 234 -1.94 -6.61 -19.38
CA GLU A 234 -1.11 -6.82 -20.59
C GLU A 234 -0.74 -8.29 -20.80
N LEU A 235 -0.68 -9.08 -19.72
CA LEU A 235 -0.42 -10.51 -19.80
C LEU A 235 -1.65 -11.22 -20.36
N GLU A 236 -1.49 -11.98 -21.45
CA GLU A 236 -2.59 -12.77 -22.01
C GLU A 236 -3.11 -13.85 -21.04
N ASP A 237 -2.24 -14.27 -20.11
CA ASP A 237 -2.45 -15.30 -19.11
C ASP A 237 -2.34 -14.75 -17.68
N TRP A 238 -2.75 -13.49 -17.44
CA TRP A 238 -2.78 -12.87 -16.10
C TRP A 238 -3.51 -13.72 -15.05
N TYR A 239 -4.49 -14.53 -15.47
CA TYR A 239 -5.28 -15.43 -14.64
C TYR A 239 -4.59 -16.77 -14.36
N SER A 240 -3.43 -17.05 -14.95
CA SER A 240 -2.73 -18.33 -14.82
C SER A 240 -2.25 -18.57 -13.39
N ASP A 241 -1.94 -19.83 -13.08
CA ASP A 241 -1.34 -20.20 -11.80
C ASP A 241 0.05 -19.61 -11.63
N ALA A 242 0.83 -19.53 -12.71
CA ALA A 242 2.16 -18.93 -12.70
C ALA A 242 2.10 -17.43 -12.38
N ALA A 243 1.24 -16.66 -13.07
CA ALA A 243 1.08 -15.23 -12.82
C ALA A 243 0.53 -14.93 -11.41
N PHE A 244 -0.40 -15.75 -10.93
CA PHE A 244 -0.93 -15.66 -9.57
C PHE A 244 0.13 -15.95 -8.50
N ALA A 245 0.89 -17.04 -8.64
CA ALA A 245 1.90 -17.41 -7.66
C ALA A 245 3.10 -16.46 -7.66
N GLN A 246 3.52 -15.97 -8.83
CA GLN A 246 4.64 -15.05 -8.96
C GLN A 246 4.39 -13.71 -8.23
N GLN A 247 3.13 -13.29 -8.09
CA GLN A 247 2.77 -12.11 -7.28
C GLN A 247 3.18 -12.24 -5.80
N GLN A 248 3.29 -13.46 -5.26
CA GLN A 248 3.75 -13.67 -3.88
C GLN A 248 5.26 -13.40 -3.71
N LEU A 249 6.02 -13.37 -4.80
CA LEU A 249 7.47 -13.16 -4.80
C LEU A 249 7.85 -11.76 -5.32
N THR A 250 7.12 -11.23 -6.30
CA THR A 250 7.47 -9.97 -6.97
C THR A 250 6.25 -9.05 -7.19
N GLY A 251 5.13 -9.33 -6.54
CA GLY A 251 3.94 -8.47 -6.54
C GLY A 251 4.09 -7.28 -5.59
N VAL A 252 2.96 -6.66 -5.26
CA VAL A 252 2.89 -5.55 -4.29
C VAL A 252 3.11 -5.99 -2.84
N ASN A 253 2.92 -7.28 -2.56
CA ASN A 253 3.12 -7.85 -1.23
C ASN A 253 4.08 -9.06 -1.26
N PRO A 254 5.37 -8.83 -1.53
CA PRO A 254 6.35 -9.89 -1.61
C PRO A 254 6.87 -10.29 -0.21
N THR A 255 6.19 -9.93 0.88
CA THR A 255 6.77 -9.93 2.24
C THR A 255 6.17 -10.93 3.21
N THR A 256 5.09 -11.63 2.83
CA THR A 256 4.31 -12.42 3.79
C THR A 256 4.31 -13.91 3.55
N ILE A 257 4.63 -14.35 2.33
CA ILE A 257 4.71 -15.78 2.03
C ILE A 257 5.82 -16.40 2.88
N LYS A 258 5.50 -17.50 3.56
CA LYS A 258 6.40 -18.17 4.51
C LYS A 258 6.32 -19.68 4.41
N GLN A 259 7.30 -20.40 4.92
CA GLN A 259 7.23 -21.86 5.02
C GLN A 259 5.96 -22.31 5.74
N ALA A 260 5.31 -23.33 5.17
CA ALA A 260 4.07 -23.86 5.72
C ALA A 260 4.30 -24.44 7.12
N SER A 261 3.35 -24.29 8.04
CA SER A 261 3.36 -25.00 9.33
C SER A 261 2.88 -26.44 9.18
N ASP A 262 3.28 -27.33 10.09
CA ASP A 262 2.81 -28.73 10.05
C ASP A 262 1.30 -28.84 10.27
N GLU A 263 0.72 -27.95 11.09
CA GLU A 263 -0.72 -27.87 11.34
C GLU A 263 -1.52 -27.66 10.04
N TRP A 264 -1.09 -26.70 9.22
CA TRP A 264 -1.73 -26.45 7.92
C TRP A 264 -1.50 -27.58 6.93
N LEU A 265 -0.32 -28.19 6.91
CA LEU A 265 -0.07 -29.34 6.04
C LEU A 265 -0.98 -30.52 6.42
N ASP A 266 -1.16 -30.77 7.72
CA ASP A 266 -2.08 -31.79 8.22
C ASP A 266 -3.54 -31.44 7.88
N HIS A 267 -3.93 -30.17 7.96
CA HIS A 267 -5.23 -29.70 7.49
C HIS A 267 -5.47 -30.03 6.01
N PHE A 268 -4.55 -29.68 5.11
CA PHE A 268 -4.72 -29.96 3.67
C PHE A 268 -4.69 -31.47 3.35
N ILE A 269 -3.90 -32.26 4.08
CA ILE A 269 -3.92 -33.72 3.96
C ILE A 269 -5.27 -34.27 4.42
N GLN A 270 -5.83 -33.77 5.53
CA GLN A 270 -7.14 -34.19 6.00
C GLN A 270 -8.24 -33.79 5.01
N ALA A 271 -8.26 -32.54 4.57
CA ALA A 271 -9.26 -32.04 3.63
C ALA A 271 -9.28 -32.81 2.30
N SER A 272 -8.11 -33.19 1.76
CA SER A 272 -8.04 -34.02 0.55
C SER A 272 -8.55 -35.45 0.77
N ASN A 273 -8.34 -36.03 1.96
CA ASN A 273 -8.94 -37.33 2.30
C ASN A 273 -10.46 -37.25 2.45
N ASP A 274 -10.95 -36.19 3.09
CA ASP A 274 -12.40 -35.98 3.29
C ASP A 274 -13.13 -35.77 1.95
N HIS A 275 -12.45 -35.26 0.93
CA HIS A 275 -12.96 -35.17 -0.44
C HIS A 275 -12.81 -36.47 -1.26
N GLU A 276 -12.26 -37.53 -0.66
CA GLU A 276 -11.93 -38.81 -1.32
C GLU A 276 -10.89 -38.66 -2.47
N ASP A 277 -10.08 -37.60 -2.45
CA ASP A 277 -9.03 -37.33 -3.44
C ASP A 277 -7.70 -37.98 -3.04
N HIS A 278 -7.66 -39.33 -3.02
CA HIS A 278 -6.50 -40.09 -2.58
C HIS A 278 -5.20 -39.76 -3.35
N ALA A 279 -5.29 -39.49 -4.66
CA ALA A 279 -4.12 -39.12 -5.46
C ALA A 279 -3.48 -37.79 -5.00
N ILE A 280 -4.30 -36.78 -4.68
CA ILE A 280 -3.82 -35.48 -4.19
C ILE A 280 -3.27 -35.64 -2.78
N THR A 281 -3.96 -36.43 -1.95
CA THR A 281 -3.49 -36.79 -0.60
C THR A 281 -2.07 -37.36 -0.65
N ASP A 282 -1.84 -38.32 -1.53
CA ASP A 282 -0.54 -39.00 -1.67
C ASP A 282 0.55 -38.03 -2.14
N ILE A 283 0.23 -37.14 -3.09
CA ILE A 283 1.15 -36.09 -3.56
C ILE A 283 1.53 -35.16 -2.40
N ILE A 284 0.57 -34.64 -1.64
CA ILE A 284 0.87 -33.70 -0.54
C ILE A 284 1.68 -34.41 0.57
N LYS A 285 1.35 -35.67 0.90
CA LYS A 285 2.13 -36.47 1.84
C LYS A 285 3.56 -36.71 1.36
N ASP A 286 3.73 -37.05 0.08
CA ASP A 286 5.05 -37.23 -0.54
C ASP A 286 5.88 -35.95 -0.45
N LEU A 287 5.31 -34.79 -0.87
CA LEU A 287 5.97 -33.49 -0.76
C LEU A 287 6.30 -33.12 0.69
N LYS A 288 5.39 -33.37 1.64
CA LYS A 288 5.63 -33.15 3.08
C LYS A 288 6.82 -33.98 3.58
N ASN A 289 6.94 -35.22 3.13
CA ASN A 289 7.99 -36.13 3.59
C ASN A 289 9.34 -35.90 2.90
N SER A 290 9.34 -35.56 1.61
CA SER A 290 10.57 -35.46 0.81
C SER A 290 11.12 -34.05 0.68
N SER A 291 10.24 -33.04 0.78
CA SER A 291 10.51 -31.67 0.31
C SER A 291 9.82 -30.63 1.20
N ARG A 292 9.82 -30.88 2.52
CA ARG A 292 9.14 -30.06 3.53
C ARG A 292 9.50 -28.57 3.48
N GLU A 293 10.76 -28.26 3.25
CA GLU A 293 11.30 -26.89 3.17
C GLU A 293 10.89 -26.15 1.88
N SER A 294 10.32 -26.88 0.91
CA SER A 294 9.78 -26.34 -0.34
C SER A 294 8.28 -26.03 -0.26
N LEU A 295 7.61 -26.33 0.86
CA LEU A 295 6.20 -26.04 1.04
C LEU A 295 6.04 -24.69 1.73
N TYR A 296 5.36 -23.77 1.05
CA TYR A 296 5.11 -22.39 1.49
C TYR A 296 3.62 -22.14 1.64
N MET A 297 3.26 -21.07 2.32
CA MET A 297 1.90 -20.63 2.50
C MET A 297 1.78 -19.12 2.51
N GLN A 298 0.62 -18.69 2.05
CA GLN A 298 0.09 -17.37 2.31
C GLN A 298 -1.14 -17.54 3.21
N ASP A 299 -1.07 -17.01 4.44
CA ASP A 299 -2.01 -17.32 5.52
C ASP A 299 -2.71 -16.05 6.03
N TYR A 300 -4.01 -15.92 5.72
CA TYR A 300 -4.87 -14.83 6.18
C TYR A 300 -5.91 -15.29 7.22
N SER A 301 -5.78 -16.50 7.76
CA SER A 301 -6.72 -17.08 8.74
C SER A 301 -6.93 -16.22 9.99
N TYR A 302 -5.94 -15.37 10.31
CA TYR A 302 -5.96 -14.50 11.48
C TYR A 302 -6.89 -13.28 11.36
N PHE A 303 -7.47 -13.01 10.18
CA PHE A 303 -8.19 -11.77 9.93
C PHE A 303 -9.32 -11.48 10.92
N ARG A 304 -10.14 -12.49 11.23
CA ARG A 304 -11.24 -12.33 12.21
C ARG A 304 -10.71 -12.02 13.60
N LYS A 305 -9.61 -12.65 14.00
CA LYS A 305 -8.97 -12.40 15.30
C LYS A 305 -8.42 -10.97 15.37
N ALA A 306 -7.70 -10.53 14.33
CA ALA A 306 -7.16 -9.17 14.25
C ALA A 306 -8.28 -8.10 14.24
N ALA A 307 -9.36 -8.34 13.51
CA ALA A 307 -10.53 -7.46 13.49
C ALA A 307 -11.42 -7.56 14.76
N GLY A 308 -11.10 -8.47 15.69
CA GLY A 308 -11.90 -8.74 16.89
C GLY A 308 -13.34 -9.15 16.59
N MET A 309 -13.49 -10.03 15.59
CA MET A 309 -14.74 -10.62 15.11
C MET A 309 -15.00 -12.00 15.73
N ASP A 310 -16.22 -12.49 15.60
CA ASP A 310 -16.53 -13.90 15.85
C ASP A 310 -15.71 -14.80 14.90
N PRO A 311 -15.02 -15.85 15.39
CA PRO A 311 -14.16 -16.71 14.57
C PRO A 311 -14.86 -17.39 13.38
N ALA A 312 -16.17 -17.58 13.43
CA ALA A 312 -16.98 -18.14 12.34
C ALA A 312 -17.90 -17.11 11.68
N GLY A 313 -17.82 -15.83 12.04
CA GLY A 313 -18.69 -14.77 11.51
C GLY A 313 -18.37 -14.42 10.06
N ASP A 314 -19.35 -13.93 9.30
CA ASP A 314 -19.08 -13.44 7.94
C ASP A 314 -18.28 -12.14 7.99
N ILE A 315 -17.21 -12.05 7.19
CA ILE A 315 -16.53 -10.79 6.94
C ILE A 315 -17.33 -10.05 5.87
N LYS A 316 -18.25 -9.20 6.31
CA LYS A 316 -19.07 -8.39 5.43
C LYS A 316 -19.38 -7.03 6.01
N GLN A 317 -19.42 -6.03 5.12
CA GLN A 317 -19.86 -4.69 5.44
C GLN A 317 -21.02 -4.31 4.53
N TYR A 318 -22.09 -3.82 5.16
CA TYR A 318 -23.24 -3.30 4.43
C TYR A 318 -22.85 -2.05 3.67
N TRP A 319 -23.23 -1.98 2.40
CA TRP A 319 -23.05 -0.79 1.58
C TRP A 319 -24.36 -0.37 0.93
N LYS A 320 -24.44 0.93 0.61
CA LYS A 320 -25.58 1.54 -0.05
C LYS A 320 -25.10 2.16 -1.36
N ASP A 321 -25.73 1.76 -2.47
CA ASP A 321 -25.41 2.24 -3.81
C ASP A 321 -25.98 3.64 -4.05
N GLY A 322 -25.19 4.65 -3.68
CA GLY A 322 -25.61 6.05 -3.68
C GLY A 322 -26.42 6.43 -2.44
N VAL A 323 -27.13 7.56 -2.51
CA VAL A 323 -27.76 8.18 -1.32
C VAL A 323 -29.27 8.36 -1.44
N TRP A 324 -29.89 7.88 -2.52
CA TRP A 324 -31.34 7.95 -2.69
C TRP A 324 -32.09 6.88 -1.87
N PRO A 325 -33.37 7.09 -1.53
CA PRO A 325 -34.19 6.08 -0.84
C PRO A 325 -34.39 4.77 -1.61
N TRP A 326 -34.21 4.78 -2.92
CA TRP A 326 -34.33 3.62 -3.83
C TRP A 326 -32.98 3.04 -4.28
N SER A 327 -31.87 3.51 -3.68
CA SER A 327 -30.54 2.95 -3.88
C SER A 327 -30.53 1.43 -3.65
N LYS A 328 -29.78 0.69 -4.48
CA LYS A 328 -29.56 -0.73 -4.24
C LYS A 328 -28.77 -0.90 -2.94
N TYR A 329 -29.08 -1.97 -2.23
CA TYR A 329 -28.41 -2.34 -1.00
C TYR A 329 -27.71 -3.66 -1.24
N GLY A 330 -26.48 -3.75 -0.75
CA GLY A 330 -25.68 -4.96 -0.88
C GLY A 330 -24.70 -5.10 0.26
N TYR A 331 -23.90 -6.16 0.17
CA TYR A 331 -22.78 -6.39 1.05
C TYR A 331 -21.51 -6.45 0.23
N ARG A 332 -20.44 -5.90 0.80
CA ARG A 332 -19.08 -6.21 0.37
C ARG A 332 -18.57 -7.29 1.31
N TYR A 333 -18.10 -8.37 0.74
CA TYR A 333 -17.55 -9.51 1.46
C TYR A 333 -16.04 -9.50 1.34
N ASN A 334 -15.36 -10.06 2.33
CA ASN A 334 -13.96 -10.43 2.24
C ASN A 334 -13.80 -11.84 2.81
N CYS A 335 -12.60 -12.42 2.67
CA CYS A 335 -12.30 -13.78 3.07
C CYS A 335 -11.05 -13.80 3.96
N ALA A 336 -10.95 -14.79 4.83
CA ALA A 336 -9.71 -15.13 5.53
C ALA A 336 -9.03 -16.31 4.82
N SER A 337 -8.62 -16.11 3.56
CA SER A 337 -8.13 -17.21 2.72
C SER A 337 -6.77 -17.77 3.18
N VAL A 338 -6.49 -19.02 2.83
CA VAL A 338 -5.17 -19.65 3.07
C VAL A 338 -4.76 -20.41 1.83
N CYS A 339 -3.59 -20.12 1.26
CA CYS A 339 -3.10 -20.79 0.05
C CYS A 339 -1.81 -21.56 0.34
N LEU A 340 -1.78 -22.84 -0.03
CA LEU A 340 -0.62 -23.70 0.03
C LEU A 340 0.13 -23.66 -1.30
N TYR A 341 1.45 -23.50 -1.24
CA TYR A 341 2.33 -23.49 -2.40
C TYR A 341 3.44 -24.53 -2.30
N TYR A 342 3.96 -24.95 -3.45
CA TYR A 342 5.19 -25.72 -3.57
C TYR A 342 6.19 -24.98 -4.46
N LEU A 343 7.37 -24.69 -3.92
CA LEU A 343 8.50 -24.12 -4.65
C LEU A 343 9.44 -25.24 -5.09
N ASN A 344 9.44 -25.55 -6.39
CA ASN A 344 10.28 -26.62 -6.89
C ASN A 344 11.77 -26.20 -6.97
N GLU A 345 12.65 -27.16 -7.27
CA GLU A 345 14.10 -26.89 -7.34
C GLU A 345 14.50 -26.03 -8.56
N THR A 346 13.61 -25.93 -9.57
CA THR A 346 13.79 -25.02 -10.70
C THR A 346 13.24 -23.63 -10.43
N GLY A 347 12.83 -23.30 -9.20
CA GLY A 347 12.38 -21.97 -8.80
C GLY A 347 10.96 -21.57 -9.18
N GLN A 348 10.15 -22.49 -9.67
CA GLN A 348 8.74 -22.26 -9.98
C GLN A 348 7.87 -22.49 -8.73
N LEU A 349 6.98 -21.54 -8.46
CA LEU A 349 6.05 -21.58 -7.33
C LEU A 349 4.66 -22.04 -7.80
N TYR A 350 4.16 -23.14 -7.25
CA TYR A 350 2.90 -23.76 -7.65
C TYR A 350 1.83 -23.62 -6.56
N PRO A 351 0.65 -23.07 -6.86
CA PRO A 351 -0.46 -23.02 -5.92
C PRO A 351 -1.18 -24.39 -5.88
N LEU A 352 -1.03 -25.12 -4.79
CA LEU A 352 -1.54 -26.49 -4.65
C LEU A 352 -3.01 -26.54 -4.20
N ALA A 353 -3.38 -25.70 -3.23
CA ALA A 353 -4.66 -25.73 -2.56
C ALA A 353 -5.01 -24.38 -1.93
N ILE A 354 -6.30 -24.08 -1.85
CA ILE A 354 -6.82 -22.84 -1.27
C ILE A 354 -7.97 -23.17 -0.31
N VAL A 355 -7.89 -22.67 0.92
CA VAL A 355 -9.04 -22.45 1.79
C VAL A 355 -9.66 -21.12 1.39
N ILE A 356 -10.93 -21.13 0.98
CA ILE A 356 -11.65 -19.94 0.50
C ILE A 356 -11.76 -18.91 1.61
N ASP A 357 -12.28 -19.31 2.76
CA ASP A 357 -12.48 -18.46 3.94
C ASP A 357 -12.33 -19.33 5.19
N TRP A 358 -11.28 -19.12 5.99
CA TRP A 358 -11.06 -19.88 7.21
C TRP A 358 -12.00 -19.44 8.34
N ARG A 359 -12.89 -20.33 8.76
CA ARG A 359 -13.96 -20.06 9.74
C ARG A 359 -13.78 -20.89 11.01
N ASP A 360 -12.63 -20.72 11.67
CA ASP A 360 -12.23 -21.40 12.92
C ASP A 360 -11.95 -22.91 12.81
N SER A 361 -12.63 -23.62 11.91
CA SER A 361 -12.47 -25.06 11.74
C SER A 361 -12.46 -25.48 10.27
N ALA A 362 -11.84 -26.64 10.00
CA ALA A 362 -11.87 -27.27 8.68
C ALA A 362 -13.30 -27.60 8.21
N ARG A 363 -14.18 -27.97 9.15
CA ARG A 363 -15.57 -28.35 8.87
C ARG A 363 -16.39 -27.17 8.38
N ASP A 364 -16.11 -25.98 8.90
CA ASP A 364 -16.87 -24.77 8.60
C ASP A 364 -16.23 -23.96 7.45
N SER A 365 -15.11 -24.44 6.90
CA SER A 365 -14.36 -23.80 5.84
C SER A 365 -14.45 -24.60 4.53
N VAL A 366 -14.31 -23.91 3.39
CA VAL A 366 -14.28 -24.57 2.07
C VAL A 366 -12.85 -24.64 1.56
N THR A 367 -12.39 -25.85 1.25
CA THR A 367 -11.05 -26.08 0.68
C THR A 367 -11.16 -26.63 -0.74
N ILE A 368 -10.38 -26.09 -1.67
CA ILE A 368 -10.29 -26.56 -3.06
C ILE A 368 -8.83 -26.84 -3.43
N PHE A 369 -8.62 -27.88 -4.24
CA PHE A 369 -7.31 -28.29 -4.73
C PHE A 369 -7.17 -28.00 -6.22
N ASN A 370 -5.96 -27.68 -6.65
CA ASN A 370 -5.67 -27.34 -8.05
C ASN A 370 -5.61 -28.58 -8.96
N ARG A 371 -6.79 -29.11 -9.31
CA ARG A 371 -6.94 -30.35 -10.08
C ARG A 371 -6.34 -30.27 -11.48
N THR A 372 -6.38 -29.09 -12.11
CA THR A 372 -5.87 -28.86 -13.46
C THR A 372 -4.35 -29.00 -13.47
N MET A 373 -3.66 -28.30 -12.58
CA MET A 373 -2.20 -28.37 -12.44
C MET A 373 -1.69 -29.77 -12.10
N PHE A 374 -2.33 -30.49 -11.16
CA PHE A 374 -1.91 -31.87 -10.80
C PHE A 374 -1.99 -32.87 -11.98
N LYS A 375 -2.75 -32.55 -13.04
CA LYS A 375 -2.86 -33.38 -14.26
C LYS A 375 -1.96 -32.93 -15.40
N SER A 376 -1.45 -31.70 -15.34
CA SER A 376 -0.74 -31.06 -16.46
C SER A 376 0.74 -30.82 -16.19
N LYS A 377 1.19 -30.82 -14.93
CA LYS A 377 2.57 -30.52 -14.54
C LYS A 377 3.19 -31.65 -13.71
N ASP A 378 4.46 -31.95 -13.98
CA ASP A 378 5.32 -32.59 -12.99
C ASP A 378 5.88 -31.51 -12.07
N LEU A 379 5.37 -31.47 -10.83
CA LEU A 379 5.75 -30.46 -9.85
C LEU A 379 7.25 -30.45 -9.55
N ARG A 380 7.93 -31.61 -9.59
CA ARG A 380 9.34 -31.70 -9.19
C ARG A 380 10.27 -31.19 -10.27
N THR A 381 10.01 -31.56 -11.51
CA THR A 381 10.86 -31.20 -12.66
C THR A 381 10.41 -29.90 -13.35
N GLY A 382 9.17 -29.47 -13.10
CA GLY A 382 8.52 -28.37 -13.81
C GLY A 382 8.09 -28.71 -15.23
N ALA A 383 8.26 -29.97 -15.65
CA ALA A 383 7.97 -30.41 -17.00
C ALA A 383 6.46 -30.42 -17.28
N ASP A 384 6.13 -29.96 -18.48
CA ASP A 384 4.79 -30.04 -19.04
C ASP A 384 4.44 -31.49 -19.40
N ILE A 385 3.39 -32.03 -18.77
CA ILE A 385 2.80 -33.33 -19.13
C ILE A 385 1.85 -33.17 -20.33
N ARG A 386 1.26 -31.98 -20.49
CA ARG A 386 0.36 -31.60 -21.59
C ARG A 386 0.88 -30.36 -22.32
N GLU A 387 0.45 -30.13 -23.55
CA GLU A 387 0.83 -28.91 -24.29
C GLU A 387 0.39 -27.63 -23.57
N LYS A 388 1.29 -26.64 -23.48
CA LYS A 388 1.08 -25.39 -22.72
C LYS A 388 -0.18 -24.62 -23.14
N GLU A 389 -0.48 -24.55 -24.43
CA GLU A 389 -1.69 -23.87 -24.93
C GLU A 389 -2.98 -24.52 -24.40
N HIS A 390 -3.02 -25.85 -24.33
CA HIS A 390 -4.15 -26.57 -23.77
C HIS A 390 -4.27 -26.32 -22.26
N GLN A 391 -3.16 -26.26 -21.53
CA GLN A 391 -3.17 -25.96 -20.10
C GLN A 391 -3.78 -24.58 -19.82
N LEU A 392 -3.33 -23.56 -20.56
CA LEU A 392 -3.85 -22.20 -20.42
C LEU A 392 -5.36 -22.13 -20.73
N GLU A 393 -5.83 -22.87 -21.74
CA GLU A 393 -7.25 -22.96 -22.06
C GLU A 393 -8.10 -23.69 -20.99
N GLU A 394 -7.52 -24.69 -20.30
CA GLU A 394 -8.15 -25.33 -19.13
C GLU A 394 -8.18 -24.35 -17.93
N GLU A 395 -7.07 -23.70 -17.60
CA GLU A 395 -6.97 -22.71 -16.52
C GLU A 395 -7.93 -21.53 -16.72
N LYS A 396 -8.08 -21.07 -17.97
CA LYS A 396 -9.00 -19.98 -18.33
C LYS A 396 -10.45 -20.30 -17.99
N LYS A 397 -10.85 -21.56 -18.11
CA LYS A 397 -12.23 -22.07 -17.93
C LYS A 397 -12.44 -22.75 -16.58
N ASP A 398 -11.41 -22.88 -15.74
CA ASP A 398 -11.50 -23.43 -14.38
C ASP A 398 -12.04 -22.37 -13.40
N TRP A 399 -13.33 -22.03 -13.57
CA TRP A 399 -13.99 -20.97 -12.81
C TRP A 399 -14.00 -21.18 -11.29
N PRO A 400 -14.20 -22.40 -10.74
CA PRO A 400 -14.06 -22.64 -9.30
C PRO A 400 -12.66 -22.27 -8.79
N TRP A 401 -11.61 -22.66 -9.52
CA TRP A 401 -10.24 -22.34 -9.13
C TRP A 401 -9.89 -20.87 -9.32
N ARG A 402 -10.34 -20.23 -10.40
CA ARG A 402 -10.19 -18.78 -10.62
C ARG A 402 -10.86 -17.98 -9.50
N TYR A 403 -12.06 -18.36 -9.08
CA TYR A 403 -12.74 -17.74 -7.94
C TYR A 403 -11.94 -17.91 -6.64
N ALA A 404 -11.39 -19.10 -6.39
CA ALA A 404 -10.53 -19.35 -5.23
C ALA A 404 -9.30 -18.44 -5.20
N LYS A 405 -8.62 -18.28 -6.34
CA LYS A 405 -7.51 -17.33 -6.49
C LYS A 405 -7.96 -15.89 -6.25
N THR A 406 -9.13 -15.48 -6.73
CA THR A 406 -9.70 -14.15 -6.44
C THR A 406 -9.93 -13.92 -4.95
N CYS A 407 -10.34 -14.94 -4.18
CA CYS A 407 -10.47 -14.82 -2.72
C CYS A 407 -9.12 -14.57 -2.04
N VAL A 408 -8.07 -15.28 -2.46
CA VAL A 408 -6.70 -15.05 -1.98
C VAL A 408 -6.23 -13.64 -2.35
N GLN A 409 -6.48 -13.20 -3.58
CA GLN A 409 -6.12 -11.84 -4.04
C GLN A 409 -6.85 -10.74 -3.26
N SER A 410 -8.12 -10.95 -2.90
CA SER A 410 -8.88 -9.99 -2.07
C SER A 410 -8.38 -9.95 -0.63
N SER A 411 -7.99 -11.10 -0.08
CA SER A 411 -7.34 -11.16 1.22
C SER A 411 -5.97 -10.46 1.19
N ASP A 412 -5.18 -10.73 0.14
CA ASP A 412 -3.86 -10.14 -0.07
C ASP A 412 -3.93 -8.63 -0.33
N TRP A 413 -4.97 -8.12 -0.99
CA TRP A 413 -5.20 -6.69 -1.14
C TRP A 413 -5.35 -6.02 0.21
N PHE A 414 -6.21 -6.58 1.08
CA PHE A 414 -6.45 -6.01 2.40
C PHE A 414 -5.21 -6.09 3.30
N GLN A 415 -4.52 -7.22 3.30
CA GLN A 415 -3.29 -7.38 4.07
C GLN A 415 -2.19 -6.43 3.57
N HIS A 416 -2.01 -6.34 2.25
CA HIS A 416 -1.04 -5.45 1.63
C HIS A 416 -1.28 -3.99 2.03
N GLU A 417 -2.47 -3.45 1.74
CA GLU A 417 -2.74 -2.03 1.95
C GLU A 417 -2.75 -1.66 3.44
N VAL A 418 -3.37 -2.49 4.29
CA VAL A 418 -3.55 -2.16 5.71
C VAL A 418 -2.31 -2.51 6.54
N THR A 419 -1.67 -3.65 6.28
CA THR A 419 -0.54 -4.12 7.10
C THR A 419 0.80 -3.81 6.46
N ALA A 420 1.11 -4.38 5.30
CA ALA A 420 2.44 -4.29 4.70
C ALA A 420 2.80 -2.85 4.30
N HIS A 421 1.81 -2.10 3.81
CA HIS A 421 1.94 -0.71 3.39
C HIS A 421 1.63 0.25 4.55
N LEU A 422 0.36 0.51 4.87
CA LEU A 422 -0.02 1.56 5.83
C LEU A 422 0.59 1.36 7.22
N THR A 423 0.44 0.19 7.82
CA THR A 423 0.88 0.00 9.21
C THR A 423 2.39 -0.16 9.32
N ASN A 424 2.97 -1.14 8.61
CA ASN A 424 4.38 -1.52 8.75
C ASN A 424 5.36 -0.50 8.15
N THR A 425 4.88 0.44 7.33
CA THR A 425 5.69 1.58 6.87
C THR A 425 5.26 2.88 7.53
N HIS A 426 4.12 3.47 7.15
CA HIS A 426 3.72 4.80 7.61
C HIS A 426 3.58 4.91 9.12
N PHE A 427 2.82 4.03 9.78
CA PHE A 427 2.52 4.18 11.22
C PHE A 427 3.70 3.81 12.12
N ILE A 428 4.44 2.75 11.79
CA ILE A 428 5.68 2.43 12.51
C ILE A 428 6.69 3.57 12.37
N GLU A 429 6.91 4.08 11.15
CA GLU A 429 7.89 5.15 10.92
C GLU A 429 7.47 6.46 11.59
N GLU A 430 6.19 6.84 11.56
CA GLU A 430 5.71 8.05 12.24
C GLU A 430 5.90 8.02 13.75
N ALA A 431 5.64 6.88 14.38
CA ALA A 431 5.87 6.76 15.81
C ALA A 431 7.36 6.92 16.17
N ILE A 432 8.24 6.41 15.31
CA ILE A 432 9.68 6.62 15.39
C ILE A 432 10.06 8.08 15.17
N ILE A 433 9.47 8.76 14.18
CA ILE A 433 9.70 10.18 13.89
C ILE A 433 9.36 11.03 15.12
N VAL A 434 8.18 10.81 15.72
CA VAL A 434 7.72 11.57 16.88
C VAL A 434 8.63 11.35 18.08
N ALA A 435 8.93 10.09 18.42
CA ALA A 435 9.84 9.78 19.54
C ALA A 435 11.25 10.34 19.31
N SER A 436 11.77 10.27 18.07
CA SER A 436 13.10 10.76 17.75
C SER A 436 13.21 12.28 17.89
N ASN A 437 12.22 13.02 17.41
CA ASN A 437 12.18 14.48 17.58
C ASN A 437 12.05 14.89 19.05
N ARG A 438 11.38 14.08 19.87
CA ARG A 438 11.22 14.33 21.31
C ARG A 438 12.47 14.04 22.12
N GLN A 439 13.23 12.99 21.79
CA GLN A 439 14.32 12.53 22.66
C GLN A 439 15.71 12.99 22.25
N PHE A 440 15.93 13.29 20.96
CA PHE A 440 17.23 13.73 20.48
C PHE A 440 17.33 15.25 20.38
N ASP A 441 18.49 15.83 20.68
CA ASP A 441 18.83 17.21 20.29
C ASP A 441 19.09 17.29 18.77
N ASP A 442 18.99 18.47 18.17
CA ASP A 442 19.15 18.65 16.71
C ASP A 442 20.56 18.30 16.20
N GLU A 443 21.57 18.41 17.07
CA GLU A 443 22.95 18.02 16.79
C GLU A 443 23.22 16.52 16.95
N HIS A 444 22.27 15.76 17.50
CA HIS A 444 22.47 14.34 17.78
C HIS A 444 22.64 13.54 16.47
N ALA A 445 23.68 12.71 16.42
CA ALA A 445 24.09 11.95 15.23
C ALA A 445 22.96 11.15 14.58
N VAL A 446 22.18 10.45 15.42
CA VAL A 446 21.08 9.59 14.99
C VAL A 446 19.97 10.43 14.33
N LEU A 447 19.61 11.57 14.92
CA LEU A 447 18.57 12.45 14.36
C LEU A 447 19.03 13.09 13.05
N GLN A 448 20.29 13.54 12.95
CA GLN A 448 20.82 14.10 11.70
C GLN A 448 20.88 13.08 10.57
N LEU A 449 21.17 11.81 10.89
CA LEU A 449 21.20 10.73 9.92
C LEU A 449 19.78 10.36 9.45
N LEU A 450 18.80 10.32 10.36
CA LEU A 450 17.45 9.87 10.03
C LEU A 450 16.54 10.96 9.44
N ARG A 451 16.67 12.23 9.84
CA ARG A 451 15.79 13.33 9.41
C ARG A 451 15.57 13.42 7.88
N PRO A 452 16.59 13.25 7.02
CA PRO A 452 16.40 13.27 5.56
C PRO A 452 15.44 12.18 5.05
N HIS A 453 15.30 11.09 5.79
CA HIS A 453 14.46 9.94 5.46
C HIS A 453 13.02 10.07 5.99
N TRP A 454 12.67 11.22 6.57
CA TRP A 454 11.33 11.49 7.12
C TRP A 454 10.63 12.69 6.49
N ARG A 455 11.26 13.29 5.48
CA ARG A 455 10.72 14.41 4.71
C ARG A 455 9.34 14.03 4.19
N LYS A 456 8.36 14.92 4.33
CA LYS A 456 6.94 14.79 3.91
C LYS A 456 6.09 13.78 4.69
N THR A 457 6.69 12.80 5.36
CA THR A 457 5.96 11.64 5.92
C THR A 457 4.86 12.04 6.92
N LEU A 458 5.12 12.97 7.84
CA LEU A 458 4.11 13.42 8.82
C LEU A 458 2.89 14.07 8.17
N ALA A 459 3.11 14.90 7.14
CA ALA A 459 2.03 15.58 6.42
C ALA A 459 1.15 14.58 5.65
N LEU A 460 1.79 13.64 4.96
CA LEU A 460 1.12 12.60 4.19
C LEU A 460 0.30 11.67 5.09
N ASN A 461 0.87 11.22 6.21
CA ASN A 461 0.16 10.37 7.16
C ASN A 461 -1.08 11.07 7.72
N GLN A 462 -1.01 12.36 7.99
CA GLN A 462 -2.19 13.12 8.39
C GLN A 462 -3.23 13.22 7.27
N ALA A 463 -2.80 13.49 6.04
CA ALA A 463 -3.70 13.52 4.89
C ALA A 463 -4.41 12.16 4.72
N ALA A 464 -3.67 11.05 4.84
CA ALA A 464 -4.20 9.71 4.75
C ALA A 464 -5.23 9.39 5.85
N ARG A 465 -4.94 9.72 7.11
CA ARG A 465 -5.87 9.54 8.25
C ARG A 465 -7.16 10.36 8.10
N SER A 466 -7.07 11.57 7.55
CA SER A 466 -8.23 12.45 7.38
C SER A 466 -9.05 12.18 6.11
N THR A 467 -8.50 11.44 5.14
CA THR A 467 -9.13 11.24 3.83
C THR A 467 -9.09 9.80 3.32
N LEU A 468 -7.92 9.29 2.93
CA LEU A 468 -7.77 7.99 2.26
C LEU A 468 -8.36 6.85 3.07
N VAL A 469 -8.02 6.76 4.36
CA VAL A 469 -8.52 5.67 5.21
C VAL A 469 -10.05 5.74 5.35
N PRO A 470 -10.65 6.83 5.88
CA PRO A 470 -12.08 6.86 6.16
C PRO A 470 -12.98 6.99 4.92
N HIS A 471 -12.48 7.50 3.79
CA HIS A 471 -13.32 7.82 2.62
C HIS A 471 -13.02 6.97 1.40
N VAL A 472 -11.94 6.19 1.42
CA VAL A 472 -11.56 5.35 0.28
C VAL A 472 -11.34 3.91 0.71
N VAL A 473 -10.43 3.66 1.65
CA VAL A 473 -10.12 2.29 2.12
C VAL A 473 -11.33 1.64 2.78
N LEU A 474 -11.94 2.29 3.79
CA LEU A 474 -13.14 1.77 4.46
C LEU A 474 -14.34 1.65 3.51
N ASP A 475 -14.35 2.47 2.46
CA ASP A 475 -15.36 2.48 1.41
C ASP A 475 -15.10 1.46 0.29
N LEU A 476 -14.13 0.56 0.45
CA LEU A 476 -13.79 -0.50 -0.51
C LEU A 476 -13.67 -1.89 0.11
N VAL A 477 -13.65 -2.00 1.43
CA VAL A 477 -13.40 -3.27 2.13
C VAL A 477 -14.67 -3.89 2.71
N GLY A 478 -14.60 -5.18 3.02
CA GLY A 478 -15.66 -5.93 3.71
C GLY A 478 -15.65 -5.79 5.24
N PHE A 479 -14.95 -4.80 5.78
CA PHE A 479 -14.80 -4.55 7.23
C PHE A 479 -15.46 -3.22 7.62
N SER A 480 -16.13 -3.20 8.77
CA SER A 480 -16.58 -1.96 9.41
C SER A 480 -15.40 -1.14 9.95
N ASP A 481 -15.60 0.16 10.18
CA ASP A 481 -14.61 1.07 10.73
C ASP A 481 -13.96 0.53 12.02
N LYS A 482 -14.78 -0.02 12.92
CA LYS A 482 -14.32 -0.61 14.19
C LYS A 482 -13.48 -1.87 13.97
N GLN A 483 -13.82 -2.68 12.98
CA GLN A 483 -13.08 -3.90 12.65
C GLN A 483 -11.74 -3.55 12.00
N ALA A 484 -11.72 -2.62 11.04
CA ALA A 484 -10.51 -2.16 10.39
C ALA A 484 -9.54 -1.48 11.37
N SER A 485 -10.05 -0.62 12.26
CA SER A 485 -9.24 0.00 13.32
C SER A 485 -8.60 -1.03 14.25
N LYS A 486 -9.35 -2.04 14.70
CA LYS A 486 -8.80 -3.14 15.51
C LYS A 486 -7.72 -3.92 14.74
N PHE A 487 -7.92 -4.13 13.45
CA PHE A 487 -6.96 -4.82 12.60
C PHE A 487 -5.65 -4.04 12.49
N ILE A 488 -5.72 -2.73 12.26
CA ILE A 488 -4.55 -1.82 12.25
C ILE A 488 -3.83 -1.89 13.60
N TRP A 489 -4.55 -1.82 14.71
CA TRP A 489 -3.97 -1.93 16.04
C TRP A 489 -3.30 -3.29 16.30
N ASP A 490 -3.90 -4.39 15.83
CA ASP A 490 -3.32 -5.73 15.93
C ASP A 490 -2.02 -5.83 15.14
N ALA A 491 -1.99 -5.32 13.90
CA ALA A 491 -0.79 -5.25 13.07
C ALA A 491 0.32 -4.40 13.73
N TYR A 492 -0.02 -3.20 14.21
CA TYR A 492 0.92 -2.27 14.82
C TYR A 492 1.55 -2.85 16.10
N THR A 493 0.73 -3.38 17.00
CA THR A 493 1.20 -3.88 18.30
C THR A 493 1.96 -5.20 18.22
N LYS A 494 1.80 -5.96 17.12
CA LYS A 494 2.56 -7.19 16.85
C LYS A 494 3.78 -6.96 15.97
N PHE A 495 4.00 -5.76 15.46
CA PHE A 495 5.20 -5.47 14.68
C PHE A 495 6.43 -5.61 15.56
N ASP A 496 7.20 -6.68 15.34
CA ASP A 496 8.48 -6.88 16.02
C ASP A 496 9.59 -6.25 15.20
N PHE A 497 10.14 -5.15 15.70
CA PHE A 497 11.09 -4.33 14.97
C PHE A 497 12.36 -5.10 14.59
N LYS A 498 12.84 -6.01 15.44
CA LYS A 498 14.06 -6.78 15.22
C LYS A 498 13.83 -8.01 14.36
N GLU A 499 12.70 -8.69 14.55
CA GLU A 499 12.35 -9.85 13.71
C GLU A 499 12.03 -9.44 12.26
N ASN A 500 11.71 -8.16 12.03
CA ASN A 500 11.54 -7.59 10.69
C ASN A 500 12.84 -7.06 10.06
N TYR A 501 14.01 -7.19 10.70
CA TYR A 501 15.28 -6.89 10.02
C TYR A 501 15.43 -7.83 8.82
N VAL A 502 15.71 -7.28 7.64
CA VAL A 502 15.64 -8.02 6.36
C VAL A 502 16.28 -9.40 6.40
N PRO A 503 17.53 -9.60 6.90
CA PRO A 503 18.13 -10.94 6.92
C PRO A 503 17.42 -11.91 7.87
N THR A 504 16.93 -11.41 9.01
CA THR A 504 16.18 -12.18 10.01
C THR A 504 14.81 -12.57 9.47
N GLU A 505 14.10 -11.59 8.93
CA GLU A 505 12.75 -11.70 8.36
C GLU A 505 12.72 -12.76 7.23
N LEU A 506 13.63 -12.63 6.26
CA LEU A 506 13.76 -13.57 5.15
C LEU A 506 14.05 -15.00 5.64
N LYS A 507 14.97 -15.14 6.60
CA LYS A 507 15.30 -16.42 7.20
C LYS A 507 14.09 -17.03 7.93
N ASN A 508 13.37 -16.23 8.72
CA ASN A 508 12.20 -16.67 9.48
C ASN A 508 11.06 -17.14 8.57
N ARG A 509 10.93 -16.56 7.37
CA ARG A 509 9.98 -17.02 6.35
C ARG A 509 10.45 -18.22 5.52
N GLY A 510 11.71 -18.66 5.69
CA GLY A 510 12.28 -19.82 5.00
C GLY A 510 13.10 -19.48 3.75
N PHE A 511 13.48 -18.22 3.58
CA PHE A 511 14.34 -17.72 2.49
C PHE A 511 15.69 -17.25 3.06
N PRO A 512 16.52 -18.15 3.61
CA PRO A 512 17.75 -17.75 4.28
C PRO A 512 18.68 -16.95 3.34
N PRO A 513 19.19 -15.78 3.76
CA PRO A 513 19.99 -14.89 2.92
C PRO A 513 21.16 -15.55 2.19
N GLU A 514 21.81 -16.53 2.82
CA GLU A 514 22.94 -17.29 2.26
C GLU A 514 22.56 -18.20 1.08
N LYS A 515 21.28 -18.55 0.93
CA LYS A 515 20.77 -19.39 -0.18
C LYS A 515 20.12 -18.58 -1.30
N LEU A 516 19.93 -17.26 -1.16
CA LEU A 516 19.25 -16.44 -2.18
C LEU A 516 19.96 -16.41 -3.54
N GLY A 517 21.24 -16.80 -3.59
CA GLY A 517 21.99 -17.00 -4.83
C GLY A 517 21.77 -18.35 -5.51
N ASP A 518 21.10 -19.29 -4.85
CA ASP A 518 20.77 -20.60 -5.41
C ASP A 518 19.73 -20.46 -6.52
N GLY A 519 19.82 -21.31 -7.54
CA GLY A 519 18.89 -21.30 -8.67
C GLY A 519 17.42 -21.48 -8.26
N LYS A 520 17.14 -22.04 -7.08
CA LYS A 520 15.78 -22.21 -6.55
C LYS A 520 15.05 -20.89 -6.24
N PHE A 521 15.77 -19.81 -5.94
CA PHE A 521 15.16 -18.52 -5.55
C PHE A 521 15.32 -17.44 -6.62
N HIS A 522 15.67 -17.81 -7.87
CA HIS A 522 15.88 -16.85 -8.95
C HIS A 522 14.62 -16.01 -9.25
N ASN A 523 13.43 -16.60 -9.10
CA ASN A 523 12.14 -15.91 -9.28
C ASN A 523 11.79 -14.96 -8.12
N TYR A 524 12.58 -14.89 -7.05
CA TYR A 524 12.33 -14.03 -5.90
C TYR A 524 13.20 -12.76 -5.90
N ALA A 525 13.10 -11.97 -6.97
CA ALA A 525 13.91 -10.76 -7.16
C ALA A 525 13.79 -9.75 -6.00
N TYR A 526 12.60 -9.60 -5.38
CA TYR A 526 12.43 -8.75 -4.19
C TYR A 526 13.42 -9.14 -3.08
N ALA A 527 13.45 -10.42 -2.67
CA ALA A 527 14.30 -10.90 -1.58
C ALA A 527 15.78 -10.64 -1.86
N LYS A 528 16.22 -10.87 -3.10
CA LYS A 528 17.62 -10.64 -3.53
C LYS A 528 17.99 -9.16 -3.48
N CYS A 529 17.16 -8.30 -4.06
CA CYS A 529 17.37 -6.85 -4.07
C CYS A 529 17.33 -6.26 -2.66
N ILE A 530 16.34 -6.62 -1.85
CA ILE A 530 16.13 -6.03 -0.52
C ILE A 530 17.22 -6.47 0.48
N ASN A 531 17.66 -7.72 0.43
CA ASN A 531 18.78 -8.21 1.24
C ASN A 531 20.10 -7.50 0.85
N SER A 532 20.36 -7.34 -0.45
CA SER A 532 21.53 -6.59 -0.92
C SER A 532 21.49 -5.11 -0.48
N MET A 533 20.33 -4.46 -0.58
CA MET A 533 20.13 -3.08 -0.14
C MET A 533 20.33 -2.92 1.38
N TRP A 534 19.82 -3.85 2.19
CA TRP A 534 20.00 -3.85 3.65
C TRP A 534 21.47 -3.72 4.04
N TRP A 535 22.36 -4.56 3.49
CA TRP A 535 23.78 -4.54 3.85
C TRP A 535 24.51 -3.27 3.39
N LYS A 536 24.08 -2.66 2.28
CA LYS A 536 24.60 -1.38 1.79
C LYS A 536 24.21 -0.23 2.71
N ILE A 537 22.94 -0.17 3.10
CA ILE A 537 22.44 0.81 4.08
C ILE A 537 23.15 0.59 5.42
N ARG A 538 23.25 -0.65 5.90
CA ARG A 538 23.93 -0.97 7.16
C ARG A 538 25.38 -0.53 7.17
N LYS A 539 26.11 -0.79 6.08
CA LYS A 539 27.51 -0.35 5.92
C LYS A 539 27.62 1.18 5.92
N PHE A 540 26.70 1.86 5.25
CA PHE A 540 26.61 3.32 5.26
C PHE A 540 26.37 3.86 6.67
N VAL A 541 25.32 3.40 7.35
CA VAL A 541 24.96 3.77 8.73
C VAL A 541 26.14 3.53 9.68
N LYS A 542 26.77 2.35 9.61
CA LYS A 542 27.95 2.01 10.41
C LYS A 542 29.10 2.99 10.17
N GLY A 543 29.35 3.35 8.91
CA GLY A 543 30.39 4.31 8.53
C GLY A 543 30.14 5.71 9.10
N ILE A 544 28.90 6.18 9.06
CA ILE A 544 28.50 7.48 9.62
C ILE A 544 28.63 7.48 11.15
N LEU A 545 28.00 6.53 11.84
CA LEU A 545 27.95 6.52 13.30
C LEU A 545 29.31 6.18 13.93
N ALA A 546 30.19 5.45 13.22
CA ALA A 546 31.54 5.17 13.69
C ALA A 546 32.40 6.43 13.86
N ALA A 547 32.07 7.53 13.15
CA ALA A 547 32.75 8.82 13.31
C ALA A 547 32.54 9.45 14.71
N ILE A 548 31.58 8.93 15.48
CA ILE A 548 31.12 9.49 16.76
C ILE A 548 31.25 8.43 17.87
N TYR A 549 30.63 7.27 17.67
CA TYR A 549 30.61 6.19 18.65
C TYR A 549 31.73 5.15 18.44
N GLY A 550 32.42 5.15 17.30
CA GLY A 550 33.43 4.15 16.97
C GLY A 550 34.63 4.12 17.92
N GLY A 551 35.47 3.09 17.73
CA GLY A 551 36.71 2.87 18.48
C GLY A 551 36.55 2.01 19.74
N PRO A 552 37.61 1.87 20.55
CA PRO A 552 37.56 1.14 21.82
C PRO A 552 36.49 1.73 22.76
N GLY A 553 35.68 0.87 23.38
CA GLY A 553 34.60 1.29 24.28
C GLY A 553 33.34 1.82 23.56
N ALA A 554 33.14 1.50 22.28
CA ALA A 554 31.95 1.93 21.52
C ALA A 554 30.63 1.55 22.22
N ASP A 555 30.51 0.31 22.70
CA ASP A 555 29.32 -0.15 23.42
C ASP A 555 29.10 0.62 24.73
N ASP A 556 30.18 0.99 25.43
CA ASP A 556 30.09 1.79 26.66
C ASP A 556 29.62 3.22 26.36
N LYS A 557 30.02 3.80 25.22
CA LYS A 557 29.47 5.08 24.75
C LYS A 557 27.97 4.99 24.48
N ILE A 558 27.50 3.90 23.84
CA ILE A 558 26.07 3.67 23.59
C ILE A 558 25.28 3.57 24.89
N LYS A 559 25.76 2.79 25.86
CA LYS A 559 25.11 2.66 27.18
C LYS A 559 25.11 3.96 27.96
N ALA A 560 26.14 4.80 27.78
CA ALA A 560 26.26 6.10 28.45
C ALA A 560 25.39 7.19 27.80
N ASP A 561 24.93 6.99 26.56
CA ASP A 561 24.12 7.96 25.82
C ASP A 561 22.67 7.96 26.32
N LYS A 562 22.36 8.94 27.17
CA LYS A 562 21.04 9.08 27.78
C LYS A 562 19.92 9.38 26.78
N GLN A 563 20.22 9.99 25.63
CA GLN A 563 19.21 10.31 24.63
C GLN A 563 18.78 9.04 23.89
N ILE A 564 19.72 8.16 23.57
CA ILE A 564 19.42 6.83 23.00
C ILE A 564 18.58 5.99 23.98
N GLN A 565 18.95 5.96 25.27
CA GLN A 565 18.20 5.18 26.26
C GLN A 565 16.77 5.74 26.44
N ALA A 566 16.62 7.06 26.54
CA ALA A 566 15.30 7.70 26.63
C ALA A 566 14.45 7.50 25.36
N TRP A 567 15.08 7.48 24.19
CA TRP A 567 14.42 7.18 22.91
C TRP A 567 13.84 5.77 22.88
N VAL A 568 14.63 4.76 23.25
CA VAL A 568 14.16 3.36 23.37
C VAL A 568 13.03 3.25 24.40
N GLU A 569 13.19 3.86 25.57
CA GLU A 569 12.17 3.86 26.63
C GLU A 569 10.84 4.47 26.14
N GLU A 570 10.90 5.60 25.42
CA GLU A 570 9.69 6.24 24.88
C GLU A 570 9.02 5.43 23.77
N LEU A 571 9.81 4.75 22.93
CA LEU A 571 9.28 3.88 21.88
C LEU A 571 8.50 2.70 22.47
N GLN A 572 9.00 2.12 23.57
CA GLN A 572 8.34 1.00 24.24
C GLN A 572 7.15 1.44 25.12
N ASN A 573 7.13 2.69 25.58
CA ASN A 573 6.16 3.17 26.56
C ASN A 573 4.73 3.16 26.00
N PRO A 574 3.73 2.61 26.70
CA PRO A 574 2.33 2.67 26.29
C PRO A 574 1.77 4.10 26.14
N ASN A 575 2.33 5.07 26.86
CA ASN A 575 1.99 6.50 26.72
C ASN A 575 2.91 7.25 25.72
N GLY A 576 3.82 6.52 25.07
CA GLY A 576 4.68 6.99 23.98
C GLY A 576 4.26 6.33 22.67
N ALA A 577 5.18 5.66 21.99
CA ALA A 577 4.87 4.97 20.74
C ALA A 577 4.18 3.60 20.93
N ASN A 578 4.21 3.01 22.13
CA ASN A 578 3.59 1.70 22.42
C ASN A 578 4.10 0.54 21.53
N LEU A 579 5.35 0.64 21.05
CA LEU A 579 6.06 -0.42 20.35
C LEU A 579 6.74 -1.34 21.36
N LYS A 580 5.95 -2.17 22.05
CA LYS A 580 6.41 -2.99 23.19
C LYS A 580 7.58 -3.90 22.89
N THR A 581 7.71 -4.35 21.65
CA THR A 581 8.75 -5.25 21.14
C THR A 581 9.95 -4.50 20.54
N PHE A 582 9.97 -3.16 20.59
CA PHE A 582 11.11 -2.38 20.12
C PHE A 582 12.39 -2.77 20.87
N PRO A 583 13.52 -2.99 20.20
CA PRO A 583 14.71 -3.56 20.83
C PRO A 583 15.36 -2.59 21.82
N GLU A 584 15.97 -3.16 22.86
CA GLU A 584 16.98 -2.43 23.63
C GLU A 584 18.22 -2.17 22.77
N ILE A 585 18.92 -1.07 23.02
CA ILE A 585 20.14 -0.69 22.31
C ILE A 585 21.27 -0.52 23.32
N LYS A 586 22.12 -1.54 23.42
CA LYS A 586 23.22 -1.64 24.39
C LYS A 586 24.59 -1.74 23.73
N THR A 587 24.64 -2.01 22.43
CA THR A 587 25.87 -2.14 21.65
C THR A 587 25.84 -1.23 20.43
N PHE A 588 27.02 -0.93 19.89
CA PHE A 588 27.15 -0.13 18.68
C PHE A 588 26.52 -0.81 17.46
N ASP A 589 26.64 -2.14 17.33
CA ASP A 589 26.02 -2.86 16.23
C ASP A 589 24.47 -2.89 16.35
N GLU A 590 23.90 -2.93 17.56
CA GLU A 590 22.44 -2.79 17.75
C GLU A 590 21.93 -1.42 17.34
N LEU A 591 22.67 -0.34 17.64
CA LEU A 591 22.29 1.01 17.16
C LEU A 591 22.35 1.07 15.63
N VAL A 592 23.41 0.53 15.03
CA VAL A 592 23.56 0.47 13.57
C VAL A 592 22.40 -0.28 12.93
N ASP A 593 22.03 -1.45 13.46
CA ASP A 593 20.93 -2.24 12.92
C ASP A 593 19.59 -1.52 13.06
N CYS A 594 19.36 -0.88 14.22
CA CYS A 594 18.15 -0.11 14.47
C CYS A 594 17.98 1.05 13.47
N VAL A 595 19.04 1.85 13.27
CA VAL A 595 19.02 2.98 12.33
C VAL A 595 18.95 2.49 10.87
N THR A 596 19.56 1.35 10.56
CA THR A 596 19.41 0.68 9.26
C THR A 596 17.95 0.33 8.99
N MET A 597 17.25 -0.21 9.99
CA MET A 597 15.84 -0.56 9.87
C MET A 597 14.95 0.64 9.60
N CYS A 598 15.14 1.77 10.29
CA CYS A 598 14.37 2.99 10.02
C CYS A 598 14.55 3.46 8.57
N ILE A 599 15.80 3.55 8.08
CA ILE A 599 16.07 3.92 6.68
C ILE A 599 15.49 2.89 5.72
N HIS A 600 15.57 1.60 6.05
CA HIS A 600 14.99 0.52 5.25
C HIS A 600 13.46 0.66 5.12
N ILE A 601 12.75 0.89 6.22
CA ILE A 601 11.29 1.11 6.25
C ILE A 601 10.94 2.32 5.38
N ALA A 602 11.59 3.46 5.65
CA ALA A 602 11.28 4.73 5.02
C ALA A 602 11.58 4.77 3.51
N SER A 603 12.55 3.97 3.03
CA SER A 603 13.04 4.05 1.65
C SER A 603 12.76 2.76 0.86
N PRO A 604 13.63 1.73 0.84
CA PRO A 604 13.45 0.59 -0.06
C PRO A 604 12.21 -0.27 0.27
N GLN A 605 11.81 -0.40 1.54
CA GLN A 605 10.64 -1.21 1.89
C GLN A 605 9.35 -0.56 1.42
N HIS A 606 9.12 0.70 1.78
CA HIS A 606 8.00 1.49 1.26
C HIS A 606 7.98 1.47 -0.28
N THR A 607 9.13 1.70 -0.92
CA THR A 607 9.24 1.65 -2.39
C THR A 607 8.77 0.30 -2.95
N ALA A 608 9.22 -0.81 -2.36
CA ALA A 608 8.88 -2.17 -2.81
C ALA A 608 7.37 -2.48 -2.74
N VAL A 609 6.68 -2.02 -1.69
CA VAL A 609 5.25 -2.30 -1.49
C VAL A 609 4.32 -1.24 -2.10
N ASN A 610 4.85 -0.13 -2.59
CA ASN A 610 4.07 0.97 -3.12
C ASN A 610 4.10 1.10 -4.65
N TYR A 611 5.27 1.07 -5.27
CA TYR A 611 5.45 1.52 -6.66
C TYR A 611 4.92 0.53 -7.72
N LEU A 612 4.58 -0.70 -7.32
CA LEU A 612 3.91 -1.69 -8.16
C LEU A 612 2.38 -1.66 -8.05
N GLN A 613 1.80 -0.85 -7.16
CA GLN A 613 0.36 -0.81 -6.94
C GLN A 613 -0.40 -0.57 -8.24
N ASN A 614 -0.04 0.48 -9.01
CA ASN A 614 -0.70 0.74 -10.29
C ASN A 614 -0.65 -0.47 -11.23
N TYR A 615 0.46 -1.19 -11.30
CA TYR A 615 0.59 -2.33 -12.22
C TYR A 615 -0.35 -3.50 -11.84
N TYR A 616 -0.43 -3.86 -10.57
CA TYR A 616 -1.21 -5.04 -10.14
C TYR A 616 -2.66 -4.75 -9.75
N LEU A 617 -2.98 -3.51 -9.35
CA LEU A 617 -4.26 -3.16 -8.74
C LEU A 617 -5.18 -2.35 -9.67
N SER A 618 -4.64 -1.63 -10.67
CA SER A 618 -5.47 -0.84 -11.60
C SER A 618 -6.35 -1.71 -12.51
N PHE A 619 -5.90 -2.91 -12.87
CA PHE A 619 -6.71 -3.94 -13.51
C PHE A 619 -7.45 -4.74 -12.43
N VAL A 620 -8.55 -4.18 -11.94
CA VAL A 620 -9.20 -4.56 -10.67
C VAL A 620 -9.55 -6.04 -10.58
N VAL A 621 -9.88 -6.70 -11.69
CA VAL A 621 -10.20 -8.14 -11.71
C VAL A 621 -9.02 -9.06 -11.37
N ASN A 622 -7.77 -8.58 -11.48
CA ASN A 622 -6.58 -9.32 -11.02
C ASN A 622 -6.51 -9.37 -9.49
N LYS A 623 -6.81 -8.25 -8.82
CA LYS A 623 -6.65 -8.13 -7.37
C LYS A 623 -7.71 -7.19 -6.77
N PRO A 624 -8.96 -7.66 -6.64
CA PRO A 624 -10.07 -6.83 -6.17
C PRO A 624 -9.99 -6.60 -4.65
N PRO A 625 -10.43 -5.43 -4.13
CA PRO A 625 -10.38 -5.14 -2.69
C PRO A 625 -11.40 -5.92 -1.85
N CYS A 626 -12.50 -6.35 -2.47
CA CYS A 626 -13.58 -7.12 -1.85
C CYS A 626 -14.35 -7.92 -2.90
N LEU A 627 -15.30 -8.72 -2.43
CA LEU A 627 -16.25 -9.48 -3.23
C LEU A 627 -17.66 -8.89 -3.09
N PHE A 628 -18.49 -9.02 -4.12
CA PHE A 628 -19.87 -8.50 -4.16
C PHE A 628 -20.94 -9.57 -3.98
N GLU A 629 -20.54 -10.84 -3.95
CA GLU A 629 -21.37 -11.99 -3.63
C GLU A 629 -20.82 -12.71 -2.41
N GLU A 630 -21.71 -13.37 -1.67
CA GLU A 630 -21.31 -14.15 -0.51
C GLU A 630 -20.38 -15.31 -0.92
N PRO A 631 -19.26 -15.54 -0.20
CA PRO A 631 -18.41 -16.68 -0.47
C PRO A 631 -19.15 -18.01 -0.29
N PRO A 632 -18.88 -19.02 -1.12
CA PRO A 632 -19.57 -20.31 -1.08
C PRO A 632 -19.36 -20.98 0.28
N LYS A 633 -20.41 -21.62 0.79
CA LYS A 633 -20.38 -22.30 2.10
C LYS A 633 -20.03 -23.78 2.00
N THR A 634 -20.04 -24.34 0.79
CA THR A 634 -19.71 -25.73 0.55
C THR A 634 -18.84 -25.90 -0.69
N LEU A 635 -18.05 -26.98 -0.72
CA LEU A 635 -17.29 -27.33 -1.92
C LEU A 635 -18.20 -27.65 -3.12
N GLU A 636 -19.35 -28.29 -2.89
CA GLU A 636 -20.31 -28.61 -3.96
C GLU A 636 -20.84 -27.35 -4.66
N GLU A 637 -21.11 -26.29 -3.90
CA GLU A 637 -21.49 -24.98 -4.43
C GLU A 637 -20.37 -24.37 -5.26
N LEU A 638 -19.15 -24.29 -4.72
CA LEU A 638 -17.99 -23.74 -5.41
C LEU A 638 -17.69 -24.47 -6.72
N LEU A 639 -17.77 -25.80 -6.74
CA LEU A 639 -17.48 -26.61 -7.94
C LEU A 639 -18.48 -26.38 -9.09
N ARG A 640 -19.62 -25.73 -8.83
CA ARG A 640 -20.60 -25.36 -9.86
C ARG A 640 -20.38 -23.97 -10.43
N TYR A 641 -19.44 -23.20 -9.90
CA TYR A 641 -19.21 -21.82 -10.34
C TYR A 641 -18.83 -21.77 -11.82
N THR A 642 -19.36 -20.74 -12.46
CA THR A 642 -19.13 -20.40 -13.87
C THR A 642 -18.49 -19.02 -13.96
N GLU A 643 -18.18 -18.58 -15.18
CA GLU A 643 -17.72 -17.20 -15.41
C GLU A 643 -18.67 -16.17 -14.79
N GLN A 644 -19.98 -16.42 -14.88
CA GLN A 644 -20.99 -15.48 -14.39
C GLN A 644 -20.97 -15.31 -12.88
N ASP A 645 -20.59 -16.36 -12.13
CA ASP A 645 -20.49 -16.28 -10.67
C ASP A 645 -19.26 -15.47 -10.27
N LEU A 646 -18.15 -15.61 -11.00
CA LEU A 646 -16.96 -14.77 -10.81
C LEU A 646 -17.23 -13.31 -11.20
N VAL A 647 -17.90 -13.07 -12.34
CA VAL A 647 -18.29 -11.71 -12.79
C VAL A 647 -19.15 -11.00 -11.75
N LYS A 648 -20.13 -11.70 -11.14
CA LYS A 648 -20.97 -11.12 -10.08
C LYS A 648 -20.20 -10.85 -8.78
N ALA A 649 -19.20 -11.66 -8.48
CA ALA A 649 -18.39 -11.48 -7.28
C ALA A 649 -17.39 -10.31 -7.40
N LEU A 650 -17.05 -9.89 -8.61
CA LEU A 650 -16.12 -8.79 -8.89
C LEU A 650 -16.83 -7.43 -8.92
N PRO A 651 -16.10 -6.30 -8.77
CA PRO A 651 -16.64 -4.95 -8.95
C PRO A 651 -16.99 -4.60 -10.41
N MET A 652 -17.42 -5.58 -11.22
CA MET A 652 -17.88 -5.36 -12.59
C MET A 652 -19.27 -4.74 -12.59
N ASN A 653 -19.49 -3.75 -13.45
CA ASN A 653 -20.69 -2.92 -13.49
C ASN A 653 -20.94 -2.17 -12.15
N GLN A 654 -19.87 -1.92 -11.40
CA GLN A 654 -19.83 -1.15 -10.15
C GLN A 654 -18.84 0.03 -10.34
N PRO A 655 -19.21 1.07 -11.10
CA PRO A 655 -18.27 2.09 -11.55
C PRO A 655 -17.64 2.86 -10.39
N ALA A 656 -18.37 3.03 -9.28
CA ALA A 656 -17.87 3.72 -8.12
C ALA A 656 -16.73 2.96 -7.43
N GLU A 657 -16.95 1.68 -7.15
CA GLU A 657 -15.97 0.81 -6.53
C GLU A 657 -14.80 0.52 -7.46
N TRP A 658 -15.05 0.34 -8.76
CA TRP A 658 -13.97 0.19 -9.73
C TRP A 658 -13.08 1.43 -9.80
N LEU A 659 -13.68 2.64 -9.83
CA LEU A 659 -12.90 3.88 -9.79
C LEU A 659 -12.03 3.95 -8.54
N LEU A 660 -12.59 3.73 -7.35
CA LEU A 660 -11.78 3.84 -6.13
C LEU A 660 -10.71 2.74 -6.05
N ALA A 661 -11.02 1.51 -6.44
CA ALA A 661 -10.11 0.37 -6.41
C ALA A 661 -8.92 0.55 -7.37
N SER A 662 -9.16 1.13 -8.54
CA SER A 662 -8.11 1.44 -9.50
C SER A 662 -7.38 2.74 -9.14
N HIS A 663 -8.10 3.78 -8.71
CA HIS A 663 -7.55 5.12 -8.50
C HIS A 663 -6.63 5.24 -7.28
N ILE A 664 -6.87 4.55 -6.16
CA ILE A 664 -5.94 4.55 -5.01
C ILE A 664 -4.52 4.19 -5.45
N PRO A 665 -4.30 3.04 -6.13
CA PRO A 665 -3.01 2.68 -6.67
C PRO A 665 -2.34 3.74 -7.54
N TYR A 666 -3.13 4.58 -8.22
CA TYR A 666 -2.61 5.67 -9.04
C TYR A 666 -2.23 6.88 -8.20
N LEU A 667 -3.04 7.26 -7.20
CA LEU A 667 -2.74 8.33 -6.26
C LEU A 667 -1.47 8.04 -5.47
N LEU A 668 -1.32 6.78 -5.05
CA LEU A 668 -0.19 6.34 -4.24
C LEU A 668 1.07 6.05 -5.07
N ASN A 669 1.00 6.06 -6.40
CA ASN A 669 2.12 5.68 -7.26
C ASN A 669 2.67 6.85 -8.08
N LYS A 670 3.26 7.81 -7.36
CA LYS A 670 4.04 8.90 -7.93
C LYS A 670 5.55 8.61 -7.83
N ASN A 671 6.24 8.69 -8.97
CA ASN A 671 7.71 8.60 -8.97
C ASN A 671 8.33 9.73 -8.15
N PRO A 672 9.38 9.45 -7.35
CA PRO A 672 10.07 10.51 -6.62
C PRO A 672 10.68 11.50 -7.62
N ASP A 673 10.69 12.78 -7.25
CA ASP A 673 11.47 13.76 -8.00
C ASP A 673 12.98 13.45 -7.85
N ASN A 674 13.80 13.94 -8.77
CA ASN A 674 15.24 13.59 -8.80
C ASN A 674 15.97 13.92 -7.49
N ASP A 675 15.54 14.96 -6.76
CA ASP A 675 16.08 15.38 -5.47
C ASP A 675 15.53 14.59 -4.27
N GLU A 676 14.60 13.66 -4.50
CA GLU A 676 13.90 12.88 -3.48
C GLU A 676 14.29 11.40 -3.50
N THR A 677 15.46 11.08 -4.08
CA THR A 677 15.99 9.71 -4.16
C THR A 677 17.08 9.45 -3.13
N LEU A 678 17.20 8.21 -2.67
CA LEU A 678 18.28 7.79 -1.77
C LEU A 678 19.66 8.03 -2.38
N ARG A 679 19.77 7.87 -3.71
CA ARG A 679 20.96 8.18 -4.49
C ARG A 679 21.32 9.67 -4.42
N HIS A 680 20.34 10.56 -4.61
CA HIS A 680 20.57 12.00 -4.52
C HIS A 680 20.99 12.41 -3.11
N TYR A 681 20.37 11.84 -2.08
CA TYR A 681 20.81 12.03 -0.68
C TYR A 681 22.30 11.67 -0.49
N ALA A 682 22.71 10.48 -0.93
CA ALA A 682 24.10 10.04 -0.82
C ALA A 682 25.07 10.97 -1.58
N GLN A 683 24.67 11.43 -2.77
CA GLN A 683 25.44 12.39 -3.56
C GLN A 683 25.60 13.74 -2.85
N SER A 684 24.52 14.27 -2.29
CA SER A 684 24.50 15.54 -1.57
C SER A 684 25.34 15.46 -0.29
N ALA A 685 25.19 14.39 0.49
CA ALA A 685 26.00 14.13 1.69
C ALA A 685 27.50 14.01 1.34
N ALA A 686 27.85 13.24 0.30
CA ALA A 686 29.24 13.11 -0.15
C ALA A 686 29.83 14.46 -0.59
N GLY A 687 29.08 15.25 -1.37
CA GLY A 687 29.53 16.56 -1.84
C GLY A 687 29.75 17.55 -0.70
N LEU A 688 28.80 17.65 0.23
CA LEU A 688 28.85 18.59 1.34
C LEU A 688 30.03 18.31 2.28
N PHE A 689 30.15 17.07 2.76
CA PHE A 689 31.14 16.73 3.78
C PHE A 689 32.58 16.69 3.26
N ARG A 690 32.80 16.45 1.95
CA ARG A 690 34.15 16.53 1.34
C ARG A 690 34.80 17.91 1.49
N THR A 691 34.02 18.97 1.60
CA THR A 691 34.52 20.35 1.72
C THR A 691 34.94 20.72 3.15
N LYS A 692 34.53 19.93 4.15
CA LYS A 692 34.80 20.20 5.57
C LYS A 692 36.14 19.58 5.99
N GLN A 693 36.83 20.15 6.98
CA GLN A 693 38.19 19.75 7.37
C GLN A 693 38.25 18.80 8.59
N GLY A 694 37.14 18.57 9.29
CA GLY A 694 37.12 17.73 10.49
C GLY A 694 37.34 16.24 10.19
N GLU A 695 38.00 15.51 11.09
CA GLU A 695 38.23 14.07 10.93
C GLU A 695 36.92 13.29 10.82
N SER A 696 35.95 13.59 11.69
CA SER A 696 34.60 13.01 11.61
C SER A 696 33.87 13.39 10.32
N ASP A 697 34.04 14.63 9.82
CA ASP A 697 33.45 15.05 8.55
C ASP A 697 34.04 14.27 7.37
N GLN A 698 35.35 14.03 7.36
CA GLN A 698 36.02 13.24 6.33
C GLN A 698 35.59 11.77 6.36
N ALA A 699 35.37 11.21 7.56
CA ALA A 699 34.81 9.87 7.71
C ALA A 699 33.37 9.80 7.14
N ILE A 700 32.54 10.81 7.40
CA ILE A 700 31.18 10.92 6.85
C ILE A 700 31.21 11.05 5.33
N ALA A 701 32.08 11.93 4.80
CA ALA A 701 32.27 12.12 3.36
C ALA A 701 32.65 10.81 2.66
N LYS A 702 33.51 10.00 3.29
CA LYS A 702 33.90 8.69 2.80
C LYS A 702 32.72 7.71 2.83
N ALA A 703 32.00 7.61 3.96
CA ALA A 703 30.85 6.71 4.09
C ALA A 703 29.76 7.03 3.05
N ALA A 704 29.43 8.31 2.84
CA ALA A 704 28.47 8.74 1.84
C ALA A 704 28.96 8.48 0.40
N THR A 705 30.26 8.67 0.12
CA THR A 705 30.86 8.36 -1.18
C THR A 705 30.79 6.86 -1.49
N ASP A 706 31.15 6.03 -0.51
CA ASP A 706 31.11 4.57 -0.64
C ASP A 706 29.66 4.10 -0.83
N PHE A 707 28.69 4.74 -0.18
CA PHE A 707 27.28 4.43 -0.34
C PHE A 707 26.76 4.81 -1.72
N LEU A 708 27.07 6.01 -2.21
CA LEU A 708 26.73 6.44 -3.58
C LEU A 708 27.27 5.45 -4.62
N THR A 709 28.53 5.02 -4.47
CA THR A 709 29.14 4.05 -5.38
C THR A 709 28.43 2.70 -5.33
N GLN A 710 28.04 2.23 -4.14
CA GLN A 710 27.28 0.99 -3.98
C GLN A 710 25.87 1.11 -4.58
N LEU A 711 25.21 2.26 -4.45
CA LEU A 711 23.93 2.52 -5.10
C LEU A 711 24.09 2.50 -6.61
N ASP A 712 25.08 3.19 -7.19
CA ASP A 712 25.34 3.16 -8.64
C ASP A 712 25.59 1.75 -9.18
N GLN A 713 26.33 0.92 -8.43
CA GLN A 713 26.57 -0.50 -8.76
C GLN A 713 25.30 -1.35 -8.65
N SER A 714 24.36 -0.98 -7.77
CA SER A 714 23.12 -1.74 -7.55
C SER A 714 22.20 -1.72 -8.77
N LYS A 715 22.35 -0.75 -9.68
CA LYS A 715 21.56 -0.72 -10.93
C LYS A 715 21.78 -1.99 -11.75
N GLU A 716 23.04 -2.30 -12.06
CA GLU A 716 23.39 -3.48 -12.86
C GLU A 716 23.10 -4.77 -12.09
N GLU A 717 23.39 -4.78 -10.79
CA GLU A 717 23.09 -5.92 -9.92
C GLU A 717 21.60 -6.28 -9.89
N PHE A 718 20.73 -5.30 -9.68
CA PHE A 718 19.28 -5.53 -9.63
C PHE A 718 18.70 -5.83 -11.00
N GLU A 719 19.26 -5.27 -12.06
CA GLU A 719 18.90 -5.66 -13.42
C GLU A 719 19.26 -7.12 -13.71
N ASN A 720 20.40 -7.62 -13.22
CA ASN A 720 20.78 -9.02 -13.35
C ASN A 720 19.83 -9.94 -12.56
N TYR A 721 19.49 -9.59 -11.33
CA TYR A 721 18.48 -10.35 -10.56
C TYR A 721 17.12 -10.39 -11.26
N ALA A 722 16.72 -9.28 -11.86
CA ALA A 722 15.45 -9.24 -12.57
C ALA A 722 15.51 -10.05 -13.89
N LYS A 723 16.64 -10.07 -14.61
CA LYS A 723 16.86 -10.93 -15.80
C LYS A 723 16.83 -12.42 -15.52
N GLU A 724 17.13 -12.82 -14.29
CA GLU A 724 17.07 -14.22 -13.88
C GLU A 724 15.64 -14.70 -13.64
N VAL A 725 14.67 -13.80 -13.42
CA VAL A 725 13.26 -14.16 -13.24
C VAL A 725 12.70 -14.73 -14.56
N ASP A 726 12.04 -15.88 -14.51
CA ASP A 726 11.47 -16.57 -15.67
C ASP A 726 10.54 -15.66 -16.49
N SER A 727 9.80 -14.78 -15.82
CA SER A 727 8.87 -13.84 -16.45
C SER A 727 9.51 -12.52 -16.91
N TRP A 728 10.83 -12.38 -16.91
CA TRP A 728 11.54 -11.11 -17.20
C TRP A 728 11.14 -10.45 -18.53
N GLU A 729 10.87 -11.24 -19.57
CA GLU A 729 10.46 -10.72 -20.88
C GLU A 729 9.08 -10.05 -20.83
N ASN A 730 8.22 -10.51 -19.91
CA ASN A 730 6.85 -10.04 -19.75
C ASN A 730 6.75 -8.93 -18.68
N LEU A 731 7.45 -9.09 -17.55
CA LEU A 731 7.42 -8.15 -16.43
C LEU A 731 8.80 -8.04 -15.76
N LYS A 732 9.38 -6.85 -15.83
CA LYS A 732 10.68 -6.54 -15.23
C LYS A 732 10.50 -6.04 -13.80
N TYR A 733 11.16 -6.69 -12.84
CA TYR A 733 11.19 -6.20 -11.46
C TYR A 733 12.20 -5.04 -11.32
N GLN A 734 11.74 -3.80 -11.49
CA GLN A 734 12.60 -2.60 -11.47
C GLN A 734 12.39 -1.69 -10.26
N VAL A 735 11.57 -2.14 -9.32
CA VAL A 735 11.02 -1.32 -8.22
C VAL A 735 12.11 -0.70 -7.34
N LEU A 736 13.18 -1.45 -7.09
CA LEU A 736 14.27 -1.06 -6.19
C LEU A 736 15.45 -0.41 -6.92
N TYR A 737 15.28 -0.05 -8.19
CA TYR A 737 16.35 0.61 -8.94
C TYR A 737 16.74 1.92 -8.24
N PRO A 738 18.04 2.20 -8.04
CA PRO A 738 18.52 3.34 -7.26
C PRO A 738 18.00 4.70 -7.71
N GLU A 739 17.67 4.86 -9.00
CA GLU A 739 17.15 6.10 -9.58
C GLU A 739 15.69 6.39 -9.24
N SER A 740 14.93 5.37 -8.82
CA SER A 740 13.51 5.49 -8.46
C SER A 740 13.24 5.15 -7.00
N ASN A 741 14.28 4.74 -6.25
CA ASN A 741 14.17 4.46 -4.83
C ASN A 741 14.12 5.77 -4.04
N ALA A 742 12.94 6.06 -3.49
CA ALA A 742 12.66 7.26 -2.71
C ALA A 742 13.56 7.36 -1.47
N VAL A 743 13.89 8.58 -1.04
CA VAL A 743 14.69 8.81 0.18
C VAL A 743 13.86 8.61 1.47
N SER A 744 12.55 8.80 1.38
CA SER A 744 11.57 8.72 2.47
C SER A 744 10.22 8.22 1.94
N ILE A 745 9.23 8.13 2.83
CA ILE A 745 7.82 7.95 2.44
C ILE A 745 7.31 9.28 1.89
N LEU A 746 7.15 9.36 0.56
CA LEU A 746 6.89 10.58 -0.20
C LEU A 746 5.47 10.67 -0.77
N ILE A 747 4.66 9.63 -0.61
CA ILE A 747 3.27 9.56 -1.05
C ILE A 747 2.46 8.65 -0.14
#